data_AF-A0A7J2V9D2-F1
#
_entry.id   AF-A0A7J2V9D2-F1
#
_cell.length_a   1.000
_cell.length_b   1.000
_cell.length_c   1.000
_cell.angle_alpha   90.00
_cell.angle_beta   90.00
_cell.angle_gamma   90.00
#
_symmetry.space_group_name_H-M   'P 1'
#
loop_
_entity.id
_entity.type
_entity.pdbx_description
1 polymer ?
#
loop_
_entity_poly.entity_id
_entity_poly.type
_entity_poly.pdbx_seq_one_letter_code
_entity_poly.pdbx_strand_id
1 'polypeptide(L)'
;PRHPLRSLFEDVIEGVKSRLEEKGYTVARANPRSISMFLDGKVDVLVGYSTYYGSSVRGLDAPLQIKYAVFLGTPVFTVSLESFLAKINMLSRTLMEIASVLNDRSLRKTAVELKKKTLTLSPSEKRILGLCLVGKIPEESIVSIQRLAGIYGEIKDVYKQAVEKTKAILDREGVLTIGTITLVKSGEHYSALIPDPMTYIQASGRTSRLVGNTMTHGFSVIAEFKHLENAVRGLEERMRSFNRELEFRRLSDVDLSRELDLIESSRSGRERSELKYKSILLVVESPTKAKTIARFFGRPIARRVRDISIYTIPAKIGQEVVEFNIVATRGHIYDLTTDSGVGVYGVILGDGVVNPVYSSIRKCRVCGTQFIDQDKCPRCGSVAYTDSKYVVEVLRKLASEVDEVYIATDPDIEGEKIAFDVYVSIKPVNQSIWRIELHEITLSELLKAMESRREINTRLVEAEMYRRILDRLVGFSLSSRLQVLYESRNLGAGRVQTPVLGLIIDRYREHVENKCRKLVFRFRELGDLYFSTCIDKSNTVLIEELKSIKKIKLVKEREDLVEVSPKPPFTTDELLAEAARIGLSVEVAMKTAQELFEAGLITYHRTDSTYVSSLGLSIARDYLSKRNLSRYARLSHWGSQGAHEAIRPVYPLDPDELIQAVDEGLIPVAIPITGLHLKLYGLIFRRFIASQMKPFKATKALFRVYAGSGELGSLELYTSIVEDGFNKVQSVRVFESLRDASEVFVDVLGVDVFDSSRVPLYTSGEVVLLMKKLGIGRPSTYSKIISSIKRHGYVVESRERRKLVPTKRGVEVYEYLKLNYPDLVSIEVTRRMEDTIDAITRGDLTGVEGVREVLTHLAAYKLVEEGLIPLLHLDNNVGFNPALNNLTTN
;
A
#
# COMPACT_ATOMS: atom_id res chain seq x y z
N PRO A 1 25.99 -8.65 25.55
CA PRO A 1 24.74 -9.45 25.61
C PRO A 1 25.08 -10.91 25.94
N ARG A 2 24.10 -11.77 26.27
CA ARG A 2 24.28 -13.23 26.37
C ARG A 2 24.49 -13.80 24.96
N HIS A 3 25.58 -13.39 24.30
CA HIS A 3 26.06 -14.09 23.12
C HIS A 3 26.33 -15.53 23.56
N PRO A 4 25.88 -16.55 22.81
CA PRO A 4 26.05 -17.94 23.22
C PRO A 4 27.53 -18.27 23.52
N LEU A 5 28.43 -17.74 22.69
CA LEU A 5 29.87 -17.84 22.87
C LEU A 5 30.49 -16.83 23.85
N ARG A 6 29.72 -16.27 24.80
CA ARG A 6 30.22 -15.22 25.71
C ARG A 6 31.43 -15.67 26.52
N SER A 7 31.43 -16.88 27.07
CA SER A 7 32.58 -17.42 27.82
C SER A 7 33.83 -17.45 26.93
N LEU A 8 33.67 -17.94 25.70
CA LEU A 8 34.73 -17.99 24.70
C LEU A 8 35.25 -16.59 24.34
N PHE A 9 34.36 -15.59 24.25
CA PHE A 9 34.76 -14.20 24.06
C PHE A 9 35.47 -13.60 25.28
N GLU A 10 35.15 -14.02 26.50
CA GLU A 10 35.86 -13.57 27.71
C GLU A 10 37.31 -14.06 27.71
N ASP A 11 37.55 -15.32 27.30
CA ASP A 11 38.90 -15.86 27.12
C ASP A 11 39.67 -15.11 26.01
N VAL A 12 39.01 -14.85 24.87
CA VAL A 12 39.60 -14.07 23.76
C VAL A 12 39.92 -12.65 24.20
N ILE A 13 39.03 -12.00 24.97
CA ILE A 13 39.24 -10.65 25.49
C ILE A 13 40.48 -10.61 26.38
N GLU A 14 40.65 -11.57 27.30
CA GLU A 14 41.81 -11.57 28.18
C GLU A 14 43.10 -11.83 27.39
N GLY A 15 43.07 -12.72 26.39
CA GLY A 15 44.21 -12.93 25.48
C GLY A 15 44.56 -11.70 24.64
N VAL A 16 43.56 -10.96 24.14
CA VAL A 16 43.76 -9.70 23.41
C VAL A 16 44.34 -8.63 24.33
N LYS A 17 43.83 -8.54 25.55
CA LYS A 17 44.34 -7.60 26.56
C LYS A 17 45.81 -7.87 26.87
N SER A 18 46.19 -9.11 27.17
CA SER A 18 47.60 -9.47 27.44
C SER A 18 48.52 -9.10 26.27
N ARG A 19 48.10 -9.39 25.02
CA ARG A 19 48.90 -9.02 23.82
C ARG A 19 49.02 -7.52 23.59
N LEU A 20 48.03 -6.74 23.97
CA LEU A 20 48.08 -5.28 23.88
C LEU A 20 49.01 -4.71 24.95
N GLU A 21 48.93 -5.23 26.17
CA GLU A 21 49.82 -4.87 27.28
C GLU A 21 51.28 -5.24 26.97
N GLU A 22 51.54 -6.41 26.37
CA GLU A 22 52.88 -6.81 25.86
C GLU A 22 53.44 -5.85 24.80
N LYS A 23 52.56 -5.22 24.02
CA LYS A 23 52.92 -4.20 23.01
C LYS A 23 53.02 -2.78 23.60
N GLY A 24 52.85 -2.63 24.92
CA GLY A 24 52.99 -1.36 25.62
C GLY A 24 51.71 -0.52 25.69
N TYR A 25 50.54 -1.06 25.33
CA TYR A 25 49.27 -0.34 25.47
C TYR A 25 48.65 -0.55 26.85
N THR A 26 48.11 0.52 27.43
CA THR A 26 47.37 0.45 28.69
C THR A 26 45.91 0.10 28.42
N VAL A 27 45.47 -1.06 28.92
CA VAL A 27 44.11 -1.57 28.68
C VAL A 27 43.29 -1.56 29.96
N ALA A 28 42.05 -1.07 29.90
CA ALA A 28 41.15 -1.10 31.06
C ALA A 28 39.73 -1.55 30.70
N ARG A 29 39.04 -2.21 31.65
CA ARG A 29 37.61 -2.50 31.51
C ARG A 29 36.79 -1.22 31.64
N ALA A 30 35.80 -1.02 30.77
CA ALA A 30 34.98 0.19 30.73
C ALA A 30 34.10 0.34 31.98
N ASN A 31 34.45 1.31 32.82
CA ASN A 31 33.70 1.76 33.98
C ASN A 31 33.88 3.30 34.10
N PRO A 32 33.09 4.02 34.92
CA PRO A 32 33.16 5.48 34.97
C PRO A 32 34.59 6.03 35.22
N ARG A 33 35.38 5.35 36.07
CA ARG A 33 36.76 5.77 36.39
C ARG A 33 37.72 5.53 35.23
N SER A 34 37.71 4.34 34.64
CA SER A 34 38.58 4.02 33.51
C SER A 34 38.20 4.79 32.24
N ILE A 35 36.92 5.13 32.07
CA ILE A 35 36.47 6.05 31.02
C ILE A 35 37.14 7.41 31.22
N SER A 36 37.07 8.00 32.41
CA SER A 36 37.78 9.27 32.68
C SER A 36 39.27 9.16 32.42
N MET A 37 39.92 8.05 32.80
CA MET A 37 41.35 7.83 32.55
C MET A 37 41.68 7.72 31.06
N PHE A 38 40.82 7.08 30.28
CA PHE A 38 40.95 7.03 28.81
C PHE A 38 40.79 8.42 28.20
N LEU A 39 39.84 9.21 28.69
CA LEU A 39 39.65 10.60 28.26
C LEU A 39 40.85 11.51 28.60
N ASP A 40 41.55 11.22 29.69
CA ASP A 40 42.78 11.91 30.07
C ASP A 40 44.03 11.40 29.30
N GLY A 41 43.88 10.39 28.44
CA GLY A 41 44.99 9.75 27.71
C GLY A 41 45.87 8.82 28.58
N LYS A 42 45.40 8.44 29.78
CA LYS A 42 46.11 7.51 30.69
C LYS A 42 45.79 6.04 30.41
N VAL A 43 44.80 5.77 29.56
CA VAL A 43 44.41 4.42 29.11
C VAL A 43 44.29 4.51 27.59
N ASP A 44 44.92 3.57 26.88
CA ASP A 44 44.93 3.55 25.41
C ASP A 44 43.75 2.77 24.83
N VAL A 45 43.30 1.73 25.55
CA VAL A 45 42.23 0.84 25.07
C VAL A 45 41.21 0.56 26.17
N LEU A 46 39.94 0.77 25.85
CA LEU A 46 38.81 0.37 26.68
C LEU A 46 38.15 -0.90 26.15
N VAL A 47 37.95 -1.87 27.04
CA VAL A 47 37.20 -3.09 26.74
C VAL A 47 35.91 -3.12 27.54
N GLY A 48 34.78 -3.36 26.87
CA GLY A 48 33.49 -3.47 27.54
C GLY A 48 32.47 -4.25 26.72
N TYR A 49 31.31 -4.51 27.32
CA TYR A 49 30.25 -5.25 26.65
C TYR A 49 29.44 -4.36 25.71
N SER A 50 29.24 -4.82 24.48
CA SER A 50 28.36 -4.21 23.47
C SER A 50 26.88 -4.47 23.79
N THR A 51 26.35 -3.84 24.83
CA THR A 51 24.90 -3.79 25.10
C THR A 51 24.39 -2.36 24.99
N TYR A 52 23.13 -2.18 24.60
CA TYR A 52 22.50 -0.85 24.49
C TYR A 52 22.67 0.02 25.76
N TYR A 53 22.74 -0.60 26.94
CA TYR A 53 22.95 0.05 28.24
C TYR A 53 24.38 -0.04 28.77
N GLY A 54 25.31 -0.68 28.05
CA GLY A 54 26.68 -0.89 28.49
C GLY A 54 27.47 0.42 28.55
N SER A 55 28.34 0.55 29.55
CA SER A 55 29.22 1.71 29.75
C SER A 55 30.12 2.00 28.56
N SER A 56 30.53 0.97 27.80
CA SER A 56 31.32 1.11 26.56
C SER A 56 30.50 1.59 25.36
N VAL A 57 29.18 1.58 25.44
CA VAL A 57 28.24 1.99 24.36
C VAL A 57 27.51 3.29 24.71
N ARG A 58 27.37 3.58 26.01
CA ARG A 58 26.60 4.69 26.57
C ARG A 58 27.44 5.40 27.65
N GLY A 59 27.61 6.72 27.53
CA GLY A 59 28.39 7.53 28.46
C GLY A 59 29.85 7.78 28.06
N LEU A 60 30.30 7.26 26.91
CA LEU A 60 31.55 7.62 26.25
C LEU A 60 31.23 8.55 25.07
N ASP A 61 31.63 9.82 25.14
CA ASP A 61 31.45 10.77 24.05
C ASP A 61 32.67 11.69 23.91
N ALA A 62 33.71 11.16 23.27
CA ALA A 62 34.97 11.87 23.02
C ALA A 62 35.48 11.58 21.61
N PRO A 63 34.86 12.18 20.59
CA PRO A 63 35.09 11.81 19.20
C PRO A 63 36.50 12.12 18.67
N LEU A 64 37.20 13.07 19.29
CA LEU A 64 38.59 13.37 18.96
C LEU A 64 39.54 12.27 19.45
N GLN A 65 39.16 11.53 20.50
CA GLN A 65 40.00 10.49 21.11
C GLN A 65 39.62 9.09 20.62
N ILE A 66 38.31 8.85 20.41
CA ILE A 66 37.82 7.56 19.92
C ILE A 66 37.96 7.51 18.40
N LYS A 67 38.95 6.76 17.93
CA LYS A 67 39.25 6.57 16.50
C LYS A 67 38.70 5.26 15.94
N TYR A 68 38.72 4.22 16.77
CA TYR A 68 38.44 2.84 16.36
C TYR A 68 37.36 2.21 17.24
N ALA A 69 36.53 1.36 16.64
CA ALA A 69 35.62 0.46 17.35
C ALA A 69 35.84 -0.97 16.83
N VAL A 70 36.21 -1.88 17.72
CA VAL A 70 36.41 -3.29 17.38
C VAL A 70 35.36 -4.12 18.12
N PHE A 71 34.52 -4.81 17.36
CA PHE A 71 33.49 -5.71 17.86
C PHE A 71 34.02 -7.13 17.79
N LEU A 72 34.27 -7.74 18.95
CA LEU A 72 34.52 -9.17 19.06
C LEU A 72 33.16 -9.87 19.19
N GLY A 73 32.67 -10.38 18.07
CA GLY A 73 31.31 -10.86 17.89
C GLY A 73 30.34 -9.77 17.44
N THR A 74 29.39 -10.18 16.61
CA THR A 74 28.36 -9.30 16.05
C THR A 74 27.35 -8.92 17.15
N PRO A 75 26.96 -7.63 17.27
CA PRO A 75 25.87 -7.24 18.15
C PRO A 75 24.55 -7.96 17.77
N VAL A 76 24.02 -8.74 18.71
CA VAL A 76 22.79 -9.54 18.52
C VAL A 76 21.91 -9.50 19.77
N PHE A 77 20.59 -9.58 19.56
CA PHE A 77 19.64 -10.02 20.56
C PHE A 77 19.57 -11.54 20.58
N THR A 78 19.60 -12.11 21.79
CA THR A 78 19.46 -13.56 22.01
C THR A 78 18.09 -13.86 22.58
N VAL A 79 17.32 -14.73 21.93
CA VAL A 79 16.00 -15.20 22.39
C VAL A 79 16.04 -16.73 22.48
N SER A 80 15.36 -17.33 23.47
CA SER A 80 15.27 -18.80 23.53
C SER A 80 14.56 -19.34 22.29
N LEU A 81 14.94 -20.55 21.86
CA LEU A 81 14.32 -21.20 20.69
C LEU A 81 12.80 -21.30 20.83
N GLU A 82 12.30 -21.68 22.00
CA GLU A 82 10.88 -21.78 22.33
C GLU A 82 10.16 -20.44 22.15
N SER A 83 10.72 -19.37 22.73
CA SER A 83 10.14 -18.03 22.63
C SER A 83 10.18 -17.48 21.20
N PHE A 84 11.21 -17.85 20.44
CA PHE A 84 11.33 -17.50 19.03
C PHE A 84 10.27 -18.19 18.18
N LEU A 85 10.11 -19.52 18.33
CA LEU A 85 9.12 -20.32 17.62
C LEU A 85 7.69 -20.02 18.07
N ALA A 86 7.47 -19.51 19.29
CA ALA A 86 6.14 -19.11 19.74
C ALA A 86 5.59 -17.90 18.95
N LYS A 87 6.44 -17.16 18.24
CA LYS A 87 5.98 -16.19 17.25
C LYS A 87 5.50 -16.96 16.02
N ILE A 88 4.18 -17.06 15.83
CA ILE A 88 3.58 -17.98 14.84
C ILE A 88 4.11 -17.76 13.40
N ASN A 89 4.40 -16.52 13.00
CA ASN A 89 5.02 -16.26 11.70
C ASN A 89 6.42 -16.92 11.61
N MET A 90 7.24 -16.81 12.67
CA MET A 90 8.55 -17.47 12.75
C MET A 90 8.44 -19.00 12.84
N LEU A 91 7.39 -19.53 13.48
CA LEU A 91 7.12 -20.97 13.48
C LEU A 91 6.97 -21.52 12.06
N SER A 92 6.04 -20.92 11.29
CA SER A 92 5.76 -21.34 9.92
C SER A 92 7.00 -21.27 9.02
N ARG A 93 7.84 -20.27 9.25
CA ARG A 93 9.08 -20.07 8.50
C ARG A 93 10.16 -21.07 8.88
N THR A 94 10.35 -21.30 10.18
CA THR A 94 11.34 -22.27 10.66
C THR A 94 10.98 -23.67 10.17
N LEU A 95 9.70 -24.02 10.15
CA LEU A 95 9.23 -25.27 9.56
C LEU A 95 9.53 -25.38 8.06
N MET A 96 9.39 -24.28 7.31
CA MET A 96 9.75 -24.26 5.88
C MET A 96 11.25 -24.50 5.68
N GLU A 97 12.09 -23.89 6.51
CA GLU A 97 13.54 -24.09 6.45
C GLU A 97 13.94 -25.51 6.84
N ILE A 98 13.38 -26.03 7.94
CA ILE A 98 13.57 -27.43 8.35
C ILE A 98 13.14 -28.39 7.25
N ALA A 99 12.00 -28.13 6.60
CA ALA A 99 11.52 -28.94 5.49
C ALA A 99 12.47 -28.91 4.29
N SER A 100 13.12 -27.77 4.05
CA SER A 100 14.16 -27.63 3.01
C SER A 100 15.41 -28.44 3.36
N VAL A 101 15.96 -28.25 4.56
CA VAL A 101 17.16 -28.93 5.06
C VAL A 101 16.97 -30.45 5.11
N LEU A 102 15.79 -30.91 5.55
CA LEU A 102 15.47 -32.35 5.64
C LEU A 102 14.87 -32.92 4.35
N ASN A 103 14.62 -32.10 3.33
CA ASN A 103 13.86 -32.46 2.12
C ASN A 103 12.50 -33.15 2.42
N ASP A 104 11.81 -32.69 3.47
CA ASP A 104 10.56 -33.28 3.98
C ASP A 104 9.33 -32.59 3.38
N ARG A 105 8.66 -33.28 2.45
CA ARG A 105 7.45 -32.76 1.78
C ARG A 105 6.26 -32.60 2.73
N SER A 106 6.16 -33.42 3.78
CA SER A 106 5.06 -33.37 4.74
C SER A 106 5.17 -32.12 5.61
N LEU A 107 6.36 -31.86 6.16
CA LEU A 107 6.64 -30.63 6.91
C LEU A 107 6.42 -29.38 6.06
N ARG A 108 6.82 -29.44 4.79
CA ARG A 108 6.55 -28.34 3.85
C ARG A 108 5.07 -28.05 3.71
N LYS A 109 4.23 -29.10 3.62
CA LYS A 109 2.77 -28.97 3.56
C LYS A 109 2.21 -28.36 4.86
N THR A 110 2.66 -28.87 6.01
CA THR A 110 2.28 -28.33 7.34
C THR A 110 2.65 -26.85 7.48
N ALA A 111 3.84 -26.45 7.06
CA ALA A 111 4.29 -25.05 7.07
C ALA A 111 3.37 -24.15 6.23
N VAL A 112 2.99 -24.60 5.03
CA VAL A 112 2.06 -23.89 4.14
C VAL A 112 0.66 -23.77 4.76
N GLU A 113 0.15 -24.84 5.38
CA GLU A 113 -1.16 -24.83 6.03
C GLU A 113 -1.18 -23.91 7.26
N LEU A 114 -0.14 -23.96 8.09
CA LEU A 114 0.02 -23.06 9.23
C LEU A 114 0.04 -21.61 8.79
N LYS A 115 0.81 -21.30 7.72
CA LYS A 115 0.90 -19.96 7.14
C LYS A 115 -0.46 -19.43 6.70
N LYS A 116 -1.25 -20.24 5.98
CA LYS A 116 -2.62 -19.87 5.57
C LYS A 116 -3.49 -19.51 6.76
N LYS A 117 -3.41 -20.26 7.87
CA LYS A 117 -4.16 -19.97 9.10
C LYS A 117 -3.66 -18.67 9.75
N THR A 118 -2.36 -18.42 9.75
CA THR A 118 -1.77 -17.20 10.33
C THR A 118 -2.24 -15.92 9.64
N LEU A 119 -2.56 -15.99 8.34
CA LEU A 119 -3.10 -14.85 7.58
C LEU A 119 -4.51 -14.45 8.01
N THR A 120 -5.23 -15.33 8.69
CA THR A 120 -6.59 -15.08 9.21
C THR A 120 -6.61 -14.47 10.62
N LEU A 121 -5.44 -14.41 11.27
CA LEU A 121 -5.28 -13.94 12.64
C LEU A 121 -4.81 -12.48 12.66
N SER A 122 -5.43 -11.69 13.53
CA SER A 122 -4.97 -10.35 13.88
C SER A 122 -3.65 -10.40 14.66
N PRO A 123 -2.87 -9.30 14.69
CA PRO A 123 -1.64 -9.23 15.48
C PRO A 123 -1.83 -9.56 16.97
N SER A 124 -2.97 -9.16 17.55
CA SER A 124 -3.31 -9.44 18.95
C SER A 124 -3.59 -10.92 19.19
N GLU A 125 -4.37 -11.56 18.31
CA GLU A 125 -4.63 -13.00 18.38
C GLU A 125 -3.33 -13.80 18.26
N LYS A 126 -2.45 -13.43 17.31
CA LYS A 126 -1.13 -14.08 17.18
C LYS A 126 -0.30 -13.99 18.45
N ARG A 127 -0.32 -12.82 19.11
CA ARG A 127 0.39 -12.60 20.37
C ARG A 127 -0.17 -13.46 21.50
N ILE A 128 -1.49 -13.55 21.62
CA ILE A 128 -2.16 -14.38 22.64
C ILE A 128 -1.78 -15.84 22.45
N LEU A 129 -1.93 -16.38 21.24
CA LEU A 129 -1.59 -17.77 20.93
C LEU A 129 -0.11 -18.07 21.24
N GLY A 130 0.80 -17.15 20.87
CA GLY A 130 2.22 -17.29 21.19
C GLY A 130 2.50 -17.31 22.70
N LEU A 131 1.77 -16.53 23.50
CA LEU A 131 1.89 -16.57 24.96
C LEU A 131 1.37 -17.87 25.57
N CYS A 132 0.30 -18.45 25.00
CA CYS A 132 -0.19 -19.77 25.40
C CYS A 132 0.85 -20.87 25.09
N LEU A 133 1.49 -20.84 23.91
CA LEU A 133 2.50 -21.84 23.52
C LEU A 133 3.71 -21.88 24.48
N VAL A 134 4.06 -20.76 25.11
CA VAL A 134 5.13 -20.68 26.12
C VAL A 134 4.62 -20.76 27.56
N GLY A 135 3.34 -21.08 27.77
CA GLY A 135 2.74 -21.23 29.10
C GLY A 135 2.60 -19.94 29.92
N LYS A 136 2.68 -18.77 29.29
CA LYS A 136 2.49 -17.47 29.97
C LYS A 136 1.02 -17.07 30.15
N ILE A 137 0.14 -17.67 29.36
CA ILE A 137 -1.31 -17.54 29.49
C ILE A 137 -1.87 -18.97 29.57
N PRO A 138 -2.69 -19.29 30.60
CA PRO A 138 -3.33 -20.59 30.71
C PRO A 138 -4.24 -20.87 29.51
N GLU A 139 -4.28 -22.12 29.03
CA GLU A 139 -5.05 -22.52 27.84
C GLU A 139 -6.55 -22.30 28.05
N GLU A 140 -7.03 -22.40 29.29
CA GLU A 140 -8.40 -22.14 29.72
C GLU A 140 -8.85 -20.71 29.37
N SER A 141 -7.90 -19.77 29.30
CA SER A 141 -8.16 -18.36 29.03
C SER A 141 -8.65 -18.09 27.60
N ILE A 142 -8.40 -19.01 26.66
CA ILE A 142 -8.84 -18.89 25.26
C ILE A 142 -10.01 -19.82 24.91
N VAL A 143 -10.44 -20.69 25.83
CA VAL A 143 -11.53 -21.66 25.61
C VAL A 143 -12.87 -20.97 25.34
N SER A 144 -13.10 -19.79 25.92
CA SER A 144 -14.29 -18.97 25.66
C SER A 144 -14.39 -18.49 24.21
N ILE A 145 -13.29 -18.54 23.44
CA ILE A 145 -13.23 -18.18 22.02
C ILE A 145 -12.96 -19.45 21.20
N GLN A 146 -14.03 -20.21 20.92
CA GLN A 146 -13.96 -21.51 20.22
C GLN A 146 -13.04 -21.52 18.98
N ARG A 147 -13.08 -20.45 18.18
CA ARG A 147 -12.20 -20.30 17.00
C ARG A 147 -10.73 -20.29 17.36
N LEU A 148 -10.32 -19.52 18.37
CA LEU A 148 -8.92 -19.44 18.80
C LEU A 148 -8.48 -20.72 19.49
N ALA A 149 -9.34 -21.34 20.30
CA ALA A 149 -9.06 -22.62 20.93
C ALA A 149 -8.80 -23.73 19.89
N GLY A 150 -9.63 -23.81 18.84
CA GLY A 150 -9.42 -24.77 17.75
C GLY A 150 -8.10 -24.55 17.01
N ILE A 151 -7.79 -23.30 16.66
CA ILE A 151 -6.50 -22.96 16.01
C ILE A 151 -5.32 -23.25 16.93
N TYR A 152 -5.43 -22.95 18.22
CA TYR A 152 -4.38 -23.22 19.20
C TYR A 152 -4.06 -24.71 19.29
N GLY A 153 -5.07 -25.58 19.35
CA GLY A 153 -4.89 -27.03 19.41
C GLY A 153 -4.04 -27.56 18.25
N GLU A 154 -4.32 -27.10 17.03
CA GLU A 154 -3.55 -27.49 15.84
C GLU A 154 -2.12 -26.91 15.86
N ILE A 155 -1.94 -25.66 16.30
CA ILE A 155 -0.63 -25.01 16.34
C ILE A 155 0.26 -25.63 17.43
N LYS A 156 -0.31 -26.08 18.55
CA LYS A 156 0.42 -26.61 19.70
C LYS A 156 1.28 -27.82 19.33
N ASP A 157 0.72 -28.75 18.58
CA ASP A 157 1.46 -29.96 18.15
C ASP A 157 2.53 -29.63 17.11
N VAL A 158 2.19 -28.75 16.16
CA VAL A 158 3.13 -28.25 15.16
C VAL A 158 4.31 -27.51 15.80
N TYR A 159 4.04 -26.72 16.85
CA TYR A 159 5.06 -26.02 17.63
C TYR A 159 6.00 -26.99 18.34
N LYS A 160 5.48 -28.01 19.02
CA LYS A 160 6.31 -29.03 19.69
C LYS A 160 7.22 -29.75 18.69
N GLN A 161 6.66 -30.22 17.57
CA GLN A 161 7.43 -30.88 16.51
C GLN A 161 8.52 -29.96 15.93
N ALA A 162 8.20 -28.67 15.74
CA ALA A 162 9.17 -27.70 15.25
C ALA A 162 10.34 -27.53 16.23
N VAL A 163 10.06 -27.39 17.53
CA VAL A 163 11.08 -27.26 18.57
C VAL A 163 12.01 -28.48 18.57
N GLU A 164 11.44 -29.69 18.61
CA GLU A 164 12.20 -30.95 18.64
C GLU A 164 13.09 -31.11 17.40
N LYS A 165 12.52 -30.95 16.19
CA LYS A 165 13.28 -31.07 14.94
C LYS A 165 14.36 -30.00 14.81
N THR A 166 14.09 -28.77 15.26
CA THR A 166 15.10 -27.71 15.24
C THR A 166 16.26 -28.03 16.17
N LYS A 167 15.98 -28.52 17.39
CA LYS A 167 17.03 -28.94 18.33
C LYS A 167 17.89 -30.05 17.74
N ALA A 168 17.29 -31.08 17.14
CA ALA A 168 18.02 -32.16 16.50
C ALA A 168 18.94 -31.71 15.36
N ILE A 169 18.51 -30.73 14.54
CA ILE A 169 19.37 -30.13 13.51
C ILE A 169 20.53 -29.36 14.16
N LEU A 170 20.25 -28.54 15.17
CA LEU A 170 21.26 -27.77 15.88
C LEU A 170 22.25 -28.65 16.65
N ASP A 171 21.83 -29.82 17.12
CA ASP A 171 22.71 -30.83 17.73
C ASP A 171 23.71 -31.41 16.72
N ARG A 172 23.28 -31.60 15.47
CA ARG A 172 24.11 -32.17 14.40
C ARG A 172 25.01 -31.12 13.75
N GLU A 173 24.47 -29.94 13.46
CA GLU A 173 25.12 -28.92 12.60
C GLU A 173 25.60 -27.70 13.39
N GLY A 174 25.21 -27.55 14.65
CA GLY A 174 25.55 -26.41 15.51
C GLY A 174 24.79 -25.12 15.20
N VAL A 175 24.42 -24.90 13.93
CA VAL A 175 23.79 -23.67 13.43
C VAL A 175 22.71 -23.99 12.41
N LEU A 176 21.60 -23.22 12.44
CA LEU A 176 20.57 -23.21 11.40
C LEU A 176 20.23 -21.76 11.04
N THR A 177 20.37 -21.40 9.77
CA THR A 177 20.11 -20.02 9.30
C THR A 177 18.70 -19.87 8.77
N ILE A 178 18.01 -18.79 9.17
CA ILE A 178 16.65 -18.45 8.75
C ILE A 178 16.63 -16.98 8.31
N GLY A 179 17.02 -16.71 7.05
CA GLY A 179 17.31 -15.37 6.53
C GLY A 179 18.31 -14.62 7.40
N THR A 180 17.98 -13.43 7.90
CA THR A 180 18.90 -12.64 8.75
C THR A 180 19.07 -13.18 10.17
N ILE A 181 18.39 -14.27 10.53
CA ILE A 181 18.37 -14.82 11.89
C ILE A 181 19.17 -16.11 11.91
N THR A 182 19.98 -16.29 12.95
CA THR A 182 20.83 -17.47 13.11
C THR A 182 20.39 -18.22 14.36
N LEU A 183 19.90 -19.46 14.21
CA LEU A 183 19.63 -20.34 15.34
C LEU A 183 20.91 -21.11 15.67
N VAL A 184 21.23 -21.22 16.95
CA VAL A 184 22.49 -21.82 17.41
C VAL A 184 22.29 -22.62 18.68
N LYS A 185 23.12 -23.66 18.85
CA LYS A 185 23.31 -24.37 20.11
C LYS A 185 24.55 -23.83 20.84
N SER A 186 24.45 -23.69 22.15
CA SER A 186 25.56 -23.29 23.02
C SER A 186 25.48 -24.01 24.35
N GLY A 187 26.35 -25.01 24.54
CA GLY A 187 26.18 -25.99 25.62
C GLY A 187 24.80 -26.65 25.51
N GLU A 188 24.04 -26.65 26.61
CA GLU A 188 22.68 -27.22 26.68
C GLU A 188 21.58 -26.25 26.22
N HIS A 189 21.93 -25.04 25.75
CA HIS A 189 20.97 -24.00 25.42
C HIS A 189 20.83 -23.80 23.91
N TYR A 190 19.58 -23.60 23.46
CA TYR A 190 19.23 -23.32 22.07
C TYR A 190 18.67 -21.90 21.98
N SER A 191 19.18 -21.12 21.03
CA SER A 191 18.82 -19.71 20.94
C SER A 191 18.78 -19.20 19.50
N ALA A 192 17.96 -18.18 19.29
CA ALA A 192 17.93 -17.39 18.07
C ALA A 192 18.73 -16.10 18.27
N LEU A 193 19.70 -15.88 17.39
CA LEU A 193 20.50 -14.66 17.27
C LEU A 193 19.87 -13.75 16.23
N ILE A 194 19.40 -12.59 16.69
CA ILE A 194 18.77 -11.57 15.85
C ILE A 194 19.71 -10.37 15.82
N PRO A 195 20.30 -10.00 14.68
CA PRO A 195 21.25 -8.89 14.63
C PRO A 195 20.66 -7.57 15.12
N ASP A 196 21.46 -6.82 15.88
CA ASP A 196 21.09 -5.57 16.55
C ASP A 196 21.80 -4.37 15.88
N PRO A 197 21.22 -3.81 14.80
CA PRO A 197 21.80 -2.67 14.10
C PRO A 197 21.94 -1.45 15.00
N MET A 198 21.05 -1.25 15.98
CA MET A 198 21.08 -0.06 16.83
C MET A 198 22.28 -0.07 17.77
N THR A 199 22.59 -1.21 18.40
CA THR A 199 23.80 -1.34 19.23
C THR A 199 25.06 -1.14 18.40
N TYR A 200 25.12 -1.70 17.18
CA TYR A 200 26.26 -1.50 16.30
C TYR A 200 26.42 -0.02 15.90
N ILE A 201 25.36 0.63 15.40
CA ILE A 201 25.37 2.05 15.01
C ILE A 201 25.79 2.93 16.19
N GLN A 202 25.24 2.68 17.38
CA GLN A 202 25.54 3.50 18.55
C GLN A 202 27.01 3.38 19.00
N ALA A 203 27.56 2.17 18.99
CA ALA A 203 28.94 1.93 19.40
C ALA A 203 29.94 2.38 18.31
N SER A 204 29.71 2.00 17.05
CA SER A 204 30.55 2.44 15.91
C SER A 204 30.48 3.96 15.71
N GLY A 205 29.31 4.57 15.88
CA GLY A 205 29.10 6.03 15.83
C GLY A 205 29.74 6.83 16.97
N ARG A 206 30.53 6.20 17.85
CA ARG A 206 31.44 6.91 18.76
C ARG A 206 32.77 7.26 18.10
N THR A 207 33.13 6.55 17.03
CA THR A 207 34.34 6.81 16.24
C THR A 207 34.16 7.96 15.25
N SER A 208 32.92 8.30 14.91
CA SER A 208 32.56 9.36 13.99
C SER A 208 31.51 10.28 14.62
N ARG A 209 31.89 11.52 14.93
CA ARG A 209 30.95 12.56 15.39
C ARG A 209 31.16 13.86 14.65
N LEU A 210 30.12 14.68 14.70
CA LEU A 210 30.16 16.05 14.26
C LEU A 210 30.87 16.87 15.33
N VAL A 211 32.05 17.41 14.99
CA VAL A 211 32.85 18.27 15.85
C VAL A 211 33.04 19.60 15.13
N GLY A 212 32.45 20.66 15.68
CA GLY A 212 32.27 21.92 14.94
C GLY A 212 31.38 21.69 13.72
N ASN A 213 31.88 22.03 12.52
CA ASN A 213 31.18 21.79 11.26
C ASN A 213 31.67 20.54 10.51
N THR A 214 32.64 19.81 11.05
CA THR A 214 33.29 18.67 10.38
C THR A 214 32.87 17.33 10.97
N MET A 215 32.69 16.35 10.11
CA MET A 215 32.44 14.97 10.51
C MET A 215 33.77 14.22 10.66
N THR A 216 34.06 13.66 11.84
CA THR A 216 35.28 12.86 12.00
C THR A 216 35.17 11.54 11.24
N HIS A 217 36.25 11.10 10.58
CA HIS A 217 36.31 9.79 9.94
C HIS A 217 36.53 8.71 11.02
N GLY A 218 35.72 7.66 11.00
CA GLY A 218 35.72 6.62 12.02
C GLY A 218 35.94 5.25 11.40
N PHE A 219 36.61 4.35 12.11
CA PHE A 219 36.90 3.01 11.63
C PHE A 219 36.30 1.95 12.57
N SER A 220 35.50 1.05 12.00
CA SER A 220 34.75 0.04 12.75
C SER A 220 34.99 -1.35 12.15
N VAL A 221 35.37 -2.31 12.99
CA VAL A 221 35.68 -3.69 12.59
C VAL A 221 34.81 -4.66 13.36
N ILE A 222 34.24 -5.65 12.68
CA ILE A 222 33.59 -6.81 13.32
C ILE A 222 34.45 -8.03 13.07
N ALA A 223 34.90 -8.67 14.14
CA ALA A 223 35.53 -9.98 14.11
C ALA A 223 34.52 -11.02 14.59
N GLU A 224 34.10 -11.92 13.69
CA GLU A 224 33.09 -12.95 13.97
C GLU A 224 33.62 -14.33 13.58
N PHE A 225 33.14 -15.37 14.27
CA PHE A 225 33.45 -16.75 13.89
C PHE A 225 32.85 -17.10 12.54
N LYS A 226 33.59 -17.87 11.73
CA LYS A 226 33.17 -18.27 10.38
C LYS A 226 31.79 -18.96 10.33
N HIS A 227 31.47 -19.80 11.31
CA HIS A 227 30.16 -20.47 11.38
C HIS A 227 28.99 -19.53 11.77
N LEU A 228 29.29 -18.32 12.23
CA LEU A 228 28.33 -17.25 12.55
C LEU A 228 28.38 -16.09 11.54
N GLU A 229 28.99 -16.27 10.37
CA GLU A 229 29.07 -15.25 9.31
C GLU A 229 27.69 -14.66 8.95
N ASN A 230 26.62 -15.45 9.07
CA ASN A 230 25.26 -14.97 8.86
C ASN A 230 24.83 -13.85 9.83
N ALA A 231 25.40 -13.77 11.04
CA ALA A 231 25.11 -12.67 11.96
C ALA A 231 25.60 -11.34 11.38
N VAL A 232 26.81 -11.31 10.79
CA VAL A 232 27.39 -10.14 10.13
C VAL A 232 26.57 -9.78 8.88
N ARG A 233 26.28 -10.77 8.01
CA ARG A 233 25.44 -10.56 6.83
C ARG A 233 24.05 -10.06 7.19
N GLY A 234 23.43 -10.65 8.21
CA GLY A 234 22.11 -10.23 8.70
C GLY A 234 22.11 -8.83 9.32
N LEU A 235 23.22 -8.43 9.96
CA LEU A 235 23.43 -7.06 10.43
C LEU A 235 23.52 -6.10 9.23
N GLU A 236 24.31 -6.44 8.21
CA GLU A 236 24.43 -5.67 6.97
C GLU A 236 23.09 -5.47 6.28
N GLU A 237 22.33 -6.55 6.06
CA GLU A 237 21.01 -6.48 5.42
C GLU A 237 20.04 -5.58 6.19
N ARG A 238 20.05 -5.66 7.53
CA ARG A 238 19.26 -4.76 8.38
C ARG A 238 19.76 -3.33 8.32
N MET A 239 21.08 -3.10 8.26
CA MET A 239 21.65 -1.76 8.17
C MET A 239 21.37 -1.10 6.82
N ARG A 240 21.36 -1.87 5.72
CA ARG A 240 20.99 -1.41 4.38
C ARG A 240 19.56 -0.88 4.29
N SER A 241 18.68 -1.28 5.22
CA SER A 241 17.34 -0.70 5.32
C SER A 241 17.36 0.77 5.79
N PHE A 242 18.40 1.20 6.51
CA PHE A 242 18.58 2.58 6.97
C PHE A 242 19.50 3.38 6.05
N ASN A 243 20.54 2.75 5.50
CA ASN A 243 21.47 3.35 4.56
C ASN A 243 21.85 2.34 3.47
N ARG A 244 21.31 2.52 2.25
CA ARG A 244 21.54 1.60 1.13
C ARG A 244 22.99 1.55 0.66
N GLU A 245 23.76 2.62 0.89
CA GLU A 245 25.18 2.68 0.53
C GLU A 245 26.08 1.96 1.54
N LEU A 246 25.50 1.50 2.65
CA LEU A 246 26.26 0.79 3.67
C LEU A 246 26.68 -0.59 3.17
N GLU A 247 27.97 -0.82 3.24
CA GLU A 247 28.61 -2.07 2.87
C GLU A 247 29.60 -2.47 3.96
N PHE A 248 29.57 -3.76 4.34
CA PHE A 248 30.66 -4.35 5.10
C PHE A 248 31.69 -4.93 4.13
N ARG A 249 32.94 -4.48 4.25
CA ARG A 249 34.06 -5.00 3.46
C ARG A 249 34.89 -5.97 4.29
N ARG A 250 35.51 -6.94 3.62
CA ARG A 250 36.51 -7.78 4.26
C ARG A 250 37.72 -6.92 4.58
N LEU A 251 38.26 -7.07 5.79
CA LEU A 251 39.40 -6.28 6.26
C LEU A 251 40.63 -6.43 5.34
N SER A 252 40.79 -7.59 4.68
CA SER A 252 41.84 -7.85 3.69
C SER A 252 41.80 -6.93 2.47
N ASP A 253 40.63 -6.38 2.15
CA ASP A 253 40.37 -5.62 0.93
C ASP A 253 40.43 -4.10 1.20
N VAL A 254 40.80 -3.70 2.42
CA VAL A 254 40.85 -2.30 2.87
C VAL A 254 42.29 -1.83 3.00
N ASP A 255 42.62 -0.70 2.38
CA ASP A 255 43.91 -0.03 2.55
C ASP A 255 43.94 0.71 3.91
N LEU A 256 44.51 0.05 4.92
CA LEU A 256 44.59 0.60 6.27
C LEU A 256 45.41 1.89 6.35
N SER A 257 46.42 2.08 5.48
CA SER A 257 47.26 3.29 5.52
C SER A 257 46.42 4.51 5.14
N ARG A 258 45.64 4.37 4.06
CA ARG A 258 44.70 5.41 3.63
C ARG A 258 43.63 5.73 4.67
N GLU A 259 43.05 4.70 5.30
CA GLU A 259 42.03 4.91 6.33
C GLU A 259 42.59 5.65 7.55
N LEU A 260 43.83 5.33 7.96
CA LEU A 260 44.53 6.05 9.04
C LEU A 260 44.75 7.53 8.70
N ASP A 261 45.17 7.83 7.46
CA ASP A 261 45.35 9.22 7.00
C ASP A 261 44.04 10.02 7.04
N LEU A 262 42.91 9.40 6.65
CA LEU A 262 41.57 10.02 6.74
C LEU A 262 41.13 10.28 8.20
N ILE A 263 41.44 9.35 9.11
CA ILE A 263 41.15 9.49 10.55
C ILE A 263 41.92 10.67 11.15
N GLU A 264 43.20 10.83 10.83
CA GLU A 264 44.05 11.92 11.34
C GLU A 264 43.73 13.27 10.70
N SER A 265 43.52 13.32 9.38
CA SER A 265 43.18 14.55 8.65
C SER A 265 41.85 15.16 9.10
N SER A 266 40.82 14.33 9.29
CA SER A 266 39.48 14.77 9.75
C SER A 266 39.46 15.27 11.20
N ARG A 267 40.45 14.93 12.04
CA ARG A 267 40.56 15.38 13.44
C ARG A 267 41.53 16.54 13.65
N SER A 268 42.60 16.60 12.86
CA SER A 268 43.56 17.70 12.88
C SER A 268 43.01 19.00 12.26
N GLY A 269 41.83 18.94 11.63
CA GLY A 269 41.19 20.09 10.98
C GLY A 269 41.83 20.48 9.64
N ARG A 270 42.67 19.60 9.07
CA ARG A 270 43.30 19.79 7.74
C ARG A 270 42.27 19.74 6.60
N GLU A 271 41.19 18.98 6.77
CA GLU A 271 40.00 19.04 5.92
C GLU A 271 38.83 19.64 6.71
N ARG A 272 38.39 20.84 6.33
CA ARG A 272 37.12 21.42 6.80
C ARG A 272 36.04 21.17 5.77
N SER A 273 35.24 20.12 5.93
CA SER A 273 33.93 20.07 5.26
C SER A 273 32.96 20.86 6.13
N GLU A 274 32.49 22.02 5.69
CA GLU A 274 31.45 22.76 6.41
C GLU A 274 30.09 22.09 6.20
N LEU A 275 29.57 21.41 7.23
CA LEU A 275 28.21 20.89 7.21
C LEU A 275 27.20 22.04 7.33
N LYS A 276 26.33 22.17 6.33
CA LYS A 276 25.21 23.12 6.35
C LYS A 276 24.05 22.54 7.12
N TYR A 277 23.39 23.36 7.93
CA TYR A 277 22.18 22.96 8.64
C TYR A 277 20.95 23.60 8.02
N LYS A 278 19.88 22.84 7.95
CA LYS A 278 18.60 23.30 7.41
C LYS A 278 17.45 22.63 8.15
N SER A 279 16.41 23.39 8.46
CA SER A 279 15.19 22.90 9.06
C SER A 279 14.06 22.89 8.03
N ILE A 280 13.33 21.78 7.93
CA ILE A 280 12.27 21.60 6.94
C ILE A 280 11.00 21.11 7.63
N LEU A 281 9.87 21.79 7.37
CA LEU A 281 8.53 21.28 7.66
C LEU A 281 8.02 20.50 6.45
N LEU A 282 7.81 19.20 6.61
CA LEU A 282 7.22 18.33 5.58
C LEU A 282 5.75 18.05 5.92
N VAL A 283 4.84 18.54 5.08
CA VAL A 283 3.38 18.40 5.26
C VAL A 283 2.84 17.33 4.32
N VAL A 284 2.13 16.33 4.84
CA VAL A 284 1.48 15.27 4.05
C VAL A 284 -0.01 15.17 4.38
N GLU A 285 -0.80 14.47 3.56
CA GLU A 285 -2.24 14.33 3.80
C GLU A 285 -2.59 13.28 4.88
N SER A 286 -1.83 12.19 4.97
CA SER A 286 -2.14 11.03 5.83
C SER A 286 -1.15 10.84 7.00
N PRO A 287 -1.63 10.47 8.20
CA PRO A 287 -0.76 10.10 9.33
C PRO A 287 0.13 8.87 9.07
N THR A 288 -0.34 7.93 8.25
CA THR A 288 0.44 6.73 7.88
C THR A 288 1.62 7.16 7.03
N LYS A 289 1.38 7.99 6.01
CA LYS A 289 2.44 8.54 5.14
C LYS A 289 3.48 9.31 5.95
N ALA A 290 3.04 10.18 6.87
CA ALA A 290 3.95 10.93 7.75
C ALA A 290 4.87 10.01 8.56
N LYS A 291 4.28 8.95 9.13
CA LYS A 291 5.03 7.97 9.94
C LYS A 291 5.95 7.09 9.08
N THR A 292 5.56 6.73 7.87
CA THR A 292 6.41 5.98 6.93
C THR A 292 7.61 6.82 6.51
N ILE A 293 7.40 8.06 6.08
CA ILE A 293 8.49 8.97 5.66
C ILE A 293 9.45 9.24 6.82
N ALA A 294 8.91 9.52 8.01
CA ALA A 294 9.73 9.76 9.20
C ALA A 294 10.62 8.57 9.59
N ARG A 295 10.31 7.35 9.09
CA ARG A 295 11.09 6.15 9.35
C ARG A 295 12.22 5.90 8.35
N PHE A 296 12.27 6.61 7.23
CA PHE A 296 13.36 6.47 6.26
C PHE A 296 14.72 6.79 6.87
N PHE A 297 14.75 7.78 7.76
CA PHE A 297 15.98 8.27 8.40
C PHE A 297 16.23 7.63 9.78
N GLY A 298 15.42 6.65 10.19
CA GLY A 298 15.55 5.95 11.46
C GLY A 298 14.31 6.07 12.37
N ARG A 299 14.51 6.16 13.68
CA ARG A 299 13.40 6.25 14.65
C ARG A 299 13.11 7.72 14.98
N PRO A 300 11.98 8.29 14.55
CA PRO A 300 11.69 9.69 14.80
C PRO A 300 11.27 9.95 16.24
N ILE A 301 11.49 11.18 16.70
CA ILE A 301 10.91 11.71 17.93
C ILE A 301 9.48 12.15 17.61
N ALA A 302 8.50 11.60 18.31
CA ALA A 302 7.10 11.99 18.14
C ALA A 302 6.69 12.95 19.27
N ARG A 303 6.36 14.20 18.91
CA ARG A 303 5.71 15.16 19.81
C ARG A 303 4.23 15.26 19.47
N ARG A 304 3.38 15.54 20.46
CA ARG A 304 1.96 15.82 20.24
C ARG A 304 1.65 17.24 20.66
N VAL A 305 1.01 17.98 19.77
CA VAL A 305 0.43 19.29 20.06
C VAL A 305 -1.07 19.13 19.87
N ARG A 306 -1.83 19.26 20.97
CA ARG A 306 -3.25 18.86 21.03
C ARG A 306 -3.41 17.39 20.60
N ASP A 307 -4.18 17.12 19.56
CA ASP A 307 -4.39 15.79 19.00
C ASP A 307 -3.52 15.52 17.77
N ILE A 308 -2.63 16.43 17.37
CA ILE A 308 -1.79 16.33 16.17
C ILE A 308 -0.41 15.77 16.53
N SER A 309 0.03 14.74 15.80
CA SER A 309 1.37 14.18 15.96
C SER A 309 2.33 14.84 14.98
N ILE A 310 3.49 15.26 15.48
CA ILE A 310 4.60 15.80 14.71
C ILE A 310 5.80 14.86 14.91
N TYR A 311 6.39 14.40 13.81
CA TYR A 311 7.55 13.53 13.83
C TYR A 311 8.80 14.33 13.47
N THR A 312 9.74 14.44 14.40
CA THR A 312 11.00 15.17 14.20
C THR A 312 12.15 14.18 14.04
N ILE A 313 12.95 14.34 12.99
CA ILE A 313 14.14 13.50 12.75
C ILE A 313 15.23 14.27 11.99
N PRO A 314 16.48 14.31 12.48
CA PRO A 314 17.61 14.81 11.69
C PRO A 314 18.05 13.76 10.67
N ALA A 315 18.43 14.22 9.48
CA ALA A 315 18.93 13.39 8.39
C ALA A 315 20.15 14.06 7.75
N LYS A 316 21.18 13.28 7.42
CA LYS A 316 22.29 13.77 6.62
C LYS A 316 21.99 13.49 5.14
N ILE A 317 21.95 14.53 4.32
CA ILE A 317 21.73 14.45 2.88
C ILE A 317 22.92 15.15 2.21
N GLY A 318 23.82 14.38 1.61
CA GLY A 318 25.08 14.91 1.08
C GLY A 318 25.92 15.60 2.16
N GLN A 319 26.19 16.90 1.96
CA GLN A 319 26.91 17.77 2.91
C GLN A 319 25.97 18.63 3.78
N GLU A 320 24.68 18.32 3.80
CA GLU A 320 23.69 19.03 4.61
C GLU A 320 23.13 18.13 5.72
N VAL A 321 22.89 18.71 6.89
CA VAL A 321 22.10 18.12 7.97
C VAL A 321 20.73 18.79 7.95
N VAL A 322 19.72 18.02 7.58
CA VAL A 322 18.33 18.46 7.47
C VAL A 322 17.55 17.97 8.68
N GLU A 323 17.00 18.90 9.47
CA GLU A 323 16.03 18.58 10.52
C GLU A 323 14.62 18.56 9.94
N PHE A 324 14.06 17.37 9.76
CA PHE A 324 12.69 17.22 9.29
C PHE A 324 11.69 17.30 10.43
N ASN A 325 10.67 18.14 10.28
CA ASN A 325 9.44 18.15 11.06
C ASN A 325 8.30 17.67 10.17
N ILE A 326 7.80 16.46 10.38
CA ILE A 326 6.82 15.82 9.50
C ILE A 326 5.45 15.81 10.16
N VAL A 327 4.45 16.38 9.50
CA VAL A 327 3.08 16.54 10.03
C VAL A 327 2.04 16.14 8.98
N ALA A 328 0.91 15.59 9.44
CA ALA A 328 -0.19 15.19 8.58
C ALA A 328 -1.41 16.09 8.75
N THR A 329 -2.01 16.52 7.63
CA THR A 329 -3.25 17.32 7.63
C THR A 329 -4.49 16.51 7.98
N ARG A 330 -4.45 15.17 7.78
CA ARG A 330 -5.57 14.21 7.93
C ARG A 330 -6.65 14.40 6.86
N GLY A 331 -6.23 14.69 5.64
CA GLY A 331 -7.08 14.98 4.49
C GLY A 331 -7.23 16.48 4.23
N HIS A 332 -8.38 16.89 3.70
CA HIS A 332 -8.69 18.31 3.51
C HIS A 332 -8.75 19.05 4.86
N ILE A 333 -8.28 20.30 4.86
CA ILE A 333 -8.43 21.24 5.98
C ILE A 333 -9.59 22.23 5.77
N TYR A 334 -9.98 22.45 4.52
CA TYR A 334 -11.13 23.29 4.18
C TYR A 334 -12.07 22.58 3.21
N ASP A 335 -13.36 22.89 3.31
CA ASP A 335 -14.39 22.50 2.35
C ASP A 335 -15.43 23.63 2.21
N LEU A 336 -16.22 23.58 1.13
CA LEU A 336 -17.20 24.62 0.81
C LEU A 336 -18.20 24.77 1.96
N THR A 337 -18.42 25.99 2.42
CA THR A 337 -19.37 26.33 3.48
C THR A 337 -20.76 25.77 3.18
N THR A 338 -21.48 25.44 4.25
CA THR A 338 -22.89 25.04 4.20
C THR A 338 -23.82 26.11 4.77
N ASP A 339 -23.29 27.30 5.05
CA ASP A 339 -24.08 28.45 5.47
C ASP A 339 -25.06 28.83 4.36
N SER A 340 -26.35 28.79 4.68
CA SER A 340 -27.43 29.17 3.77
C SER A 340 -27.43 30.66 3.40
N GLY A 341 -26.74 31.51 4.17
CA GLY A 341 -26.59 32.93 3.88
C GLY A 341 -25.49 33.23 2.85
N VAL A 342 -24.69 32.25 2.45
CA VAL A 342 -23.53 32.46 1.56
C VAL A 342 -23.80 31.93 0.17
N GLY A 343 -24.22 32.85 -0.72
CA GLY A 343 -24.42 32.57 -2.14
C GLY A 343 -25.31 31.34 -2.40
N VAL A 344 -25.06 30.67 -3.52
CA VAL A 344 -25.75 29.43 -3.89
C VAL A 344 -24.94 28.24 -3.39
N TYR A 345 -25.41 27.61 -2.30
CA TYR A 345 -24.78 26.44 -1.67
C TYR A 345 -23.30 26.64 -1.30
N GLY A 346 -22.92 27.86 -0.88
CA GLY A 346 -21.55 28.24 -0.51
C GLY A 346 -20.70 28.79 -1.66
N VAL A 347 -21.31 29.09 -2.81
CA VAL A 347 -20.65 29.70 -3.97
C VAL A 347 -21.31 31.04 -4.28
N ILE A 348 -20.54 32.12 -4.21
CA ILE A 348 -21.01 33.46 -4.58
C ILE A 348 -20.98 33.57 -6.10
N LEU A 349 -22.12 33.91 -6.69
CA LEU A 349 -22.34 34.04 -8.14
C LEU A 349 -22.84 35.47 -8.43
N GLY A 350 -22.18 36.18 -9.35
CA GLY A 350 -22.56 37.54 -9.78
C GLY A 350 -21.41 38.32 -10.42
N ASP A 351 -21.71 39.30 -11.28
CA ASP A 351 -20.74 40.24 -11.91
C ASP A 351 -19.53 39.58 -12.61
N GLY A 352 -19.72 38.44 -13.27
CA GLY A 352 -18.61 37.73 -13.93
C GLY A 352 -17.77 36.85 -12.97
N VAL A 353 -18.11 36.83 -11.67
CA VAL A 353 -17.34 36.16 -10.61
C VAL A 353 -18.02 34.86 -10.18
N VAL A 354 -17.21 33.80 -10.08
CA VAL A 354 -17.58 32.57 -9.37
C VAL A 354 -16.61 32.44 -8.19
N ASN A 355 -17.09 32.63 -6.96
CA ASN A 355 -16.23 32.63 -5.78
C ASN A 355 -16.68 31.56 -4.76
N PRO A 356 -15.97 30.43 -4.66
CA PRO A 356 -16.22 29.43 -3.64
C PRO A 356 -15.78 29.91 -2.24
N VAL A 357 -16.69 29.87 -1.26
CA VAL A 357 -16.37 30.20 0.13
C VAL A 357 -16.10 28.93 0.93
N TYR A 358 -14.94 28.89 1.58
CA TYR A 358 -14.47 27.74 2.32
C TYR A 358 -14.50 27.97 3.83
N SER A 359 -14.75 26.91 4.59
CA SER A 359 -14.73 26.89 6.05
C SER A 359 -14.02 25.64 6.56
N SER A 360 -13.64 25.65 7.85
CA SER A 360 -12.87 24.55 8.44
C SER A 360 -13.74 23.30 8.60
N ILE A 361 -13.18 22.16 8.24
CA ILE A 361 -13.86 20.86 8.37
C ILE A 361 -13.86 20.43 9.83
N ARG A 362 -15.04 20.06 10.32
CA ARG A 362 -15.26 19.42 11.62
C ARG A 362 -15.53 17.93 11.44
N LYS A 363 -15.03 17.09 12.34
CA LYS A 363 -15.27 15.65 12.35
C LYS A 363 -15.74 15.17 13.71
N CYS A 364 -16.92 14.56 13.77
CA CYS A 364 -17.49 14.04 15.01
C CYS A 364 -16.62 12.91 15.58
N ARG A 365 -16.27 13.00 16.87
CA ARG A 365 -15.52 11.96 17.59
C ARG A 365 -16.35 10.73 17.91
N VAL A 366 -17.68 10.85 17.88
CA VAL A 366 -18.63 9.76 18.21
C VAL A 366 -18.99 8.94 16.98
N CYS A 367 -19.51 9.57 15.93
CA CYS A 367 -20.01 8.84 14.74
C CYS A 367 -19.14 9.01 13.49
N GLY A 368 -18.07 9.80 13.56
CA GLY A 368 -17.13 10.01 12.45
C GLY A 368 -17.64 10.92 11.31
N THR A 369 -18.87 11.43 11.40
CA THR A 369 -19.46 12.33 10.40
C THR A 369 -18.63 13.61 10.28
N GLN A 370 -18.31 13.99 9.05
CA GLN A 370 -17.73 15.29 8.73
C GLN A 370 -18.86 16.30 8.46
N PHE A 371 -18.69 17.53 8.94
CA PHE A 371 -19.63 18.63 8.80
C PHE A 371 -18.88 19.97 8.88
N ILE A 372 -19.57 21.04 8.51
CA ILE A 372 -19.03 22.40 8.39
C ILE A 372 -20.06 23.34 9.04
N ASP A 373 -19.60 24.47 9.60
CA ASP A 373 -20.40 25.60 10.13
C ASP A 373 -21.39 25.28 11.28
N GLN A 374 -21.52 24.03 11.72
CA GLN A 374 -22.42 23.62 12.80
C GLN A 374 -21.66 23.30 14.08
N ASP A 375 -22.19 23.67 15.25
CA ASP A 375 -21.56 23.39 16.55
C ASP A 375 -21.91 22.02 17.15
N LYS A 376 -22.82 21.30 16.50
CA LYS A 376 -23.22 19.94 16.85
C LYS A 376 -23.18 19.05 15.62
N CYS A 377 -22.85 17.78 15.82
CA CYS A 377 -22.87 16.81 14.73
C CYS A 377 -24.30 16.65 14.18
N PRO A 378 -24.53 16.85 12.86
CA PRO A 378 -25.87 16.75 12.27
C PRO A 378 -26.44 15.33 12.31
N ARG A 379 -25.59 14.32 12.49
CA ARG A 379 -26.01 12.91 12.47
C ARG A 379 -26.39 12.37 13.84
N CYS A 380 -25.63 12.72 14.88
CA CYS A 380 -25.83 12.16 16.24
C CYS A 380 -26.03 13.22 17.33
N GLY A 381 -26.04 14.50 16.99
CA GLY A 381 -26.22 15.61 17.94
C GLY A 381 -25.03 15.89 18.86
N SER A 382 -23.95 15.10 18.79
CA SER A 382 -22.79 15.26 19.67
C SER A 382 -22.05 16.58 19.45
N VAL A 383 -21.65 17.23 20.54
CA VAL A 383 -20.75 18.39 20.57
C VAL A 383 -19.27 18.00 20.53
N ALA A 384 -18.93 16.71 20.63
CA ALA A 384 -17.56 16.24 20.62
C ALA A 384 -17.05 16.08 19.18
N TYR A 385 -16.29 17.06 18.70
CA TYR A 385 -15.67 17.03 17.38
C TYR A 385 -14.20 17.46 17.39
N THR A 386 -13.49 17.16 16.30
CA THR A 386 -12.19 17.77 15.97
C THR A 386 -12.40 18.80 14.88
N ASP A 387 -11.71 19.93 14.97
CA ASP A 387 -11.74 21.00 13.96
C ASP A 387 -10.37 21.09 13.28
N SER A 388 -10.37 21.14 11.95
CA SER A 388 -9.16 21.31 11.13
C SER A 388 -8.51 22.69 11.30
N LYS A 389 -9.21 23.69 11.86
CA LYS A 389 -8.60 24.97 12.27
C LYS A 389 -7.38 24.76 13.16
N TYR A 390 -7.42 23.80 14.09
CA TYR A 390 -6.28 23.50 14.95
C TYR A 390 -5.08 22.93 14.18
N VAL A 391 -5.31 22.26 13.05
CA VAL A 391 -4.24 21.83 12.14
C VAL A 391 -3.57 23.06 11.52
N VAL A 392 -4.35 24.03 11.06
CA VAL A 392 -3.84 25.29 10.50
C VAL A 392 -3.01 26.07 11.52
N GLU A 393 -3.47 26.18 12.77
CA GLU A 393 -2.72 26.83 13.86
C GLU A 393 -1.35 26.17 14.08
N VAL A 394 -1.31 24.84 14.14
CA VAL A 394 -0.06 24.09 14.31
C VAL A 394 0.85 24.24 13.08
N LEU A 395 0.30 24.19 11.86
CA LEU A 395 1.06 24.39 10.63
C LEU A 395 1.69 25.78 10.57
N ARG A 396 0.95 26.84 10.91
CA ARG A 396 1.48 28.21 10.96
C ARG A 396 2.62 28.34 11.95
N LYS A 397 2.45 27.79 13.17
CA LYS A 397 3.50 27.80 14.18
C LYS A 397 4.76 27.10 13.68
N LEU A 398 4.64 25.87 13.18
CA LEU A 398 5.79 25.11 12.67
C LEU A 398 6.44 25.79 11.48
N ALA A 399 5.66 26.36 10.55
CA ALA A 399 6.18 27.05 9.38
C ALA A 399 7.01 28.29 9.77
N SER A 400 6.67 28.97 10.87
CA SER A 400 7.47 30.10 11.39
C SER A 400 8.78 29.69 12.08
N GLU A 401 8.92 28.40 12.44
CA GLU A 401 10.09 27.87 13.15
C GLU A 401 11.12 27.21 12.21
N VAL A 402 10.83 27.09 10.91
CA VAL A 402 11.66 26.35 9.94
C VAL A 402 12.12 27.22 8.76
N ASP A 403 13.22 26.81 8.12
CA ASP A 403 13.78 27.52 6.96
C ASP A 403 12.92 27.33 5.69
N GLU A 404 12.42 26.11 5.46
CA GLU A 404 11.58 25.79 4.30
C GLU A 404 10.41 24.87 4.65
N VAL A 405 9.33 24.97 3.86
CA VAL A 405 8.17 24.09 3.96
C VAL A 405 7.99 23.31 2.67
N TYR A 406 7.95 21.98 2.76
CA TYR A 406 7.63 21.10 1.66
C TYR A 406 6.24 20.48 1.84
N ILE A 407 5.39 20.62 0.85
CA ILE A 407 4.06 20.03 0.82
C ILE A 407 4.08 18.82 -0.09
N ALA A 408 3.90 17.63 0.49
CA ALA A 408 4.04 16.32 -0.12
C ALA A 408 2.72 15.54 -0.11
N THR A 409 1.63 16.20 -0.51
CA THR A 409 0.33 15.57 -0.70
C THR A 409 0.32 14.63 -1.91
N ASP A 410 -0.72 13.82 -2.07
CA ASP A 410 -0.89 12.93 -3.22
C ASP A 410 -0.72 13.65 -4.57
N PRO A 411 -0.16 13.01 -5.61
CA PRO A 411 0.13 13.66 -6.89
C PRO A 411 -1.11 13.82 -7.81
N ASP A 412 -2.32 13.98 -7.26
CA ASP A 412 -3.55 14.19 -8.03
C ASP A 412 -4.12 15.61 -7.84
N ILE A 413 -5.18 15.97 -8.59
CA ILE A 413 -5.84 17.28 -8.47
C ILE A 413 -6.41 17.53 -7.05
N GLU A 414 -6.85 16.47 -6.35
CA GLU A 414 -7.35 16.53 -4.96
C GLU A 414 -6.19 16.90 -4.01
N GLY A 415 -5.04 16.25 -4.16
CA GLY A 415 -3.82 16.52 -3.42
C GLY A 415 -3.23 17.89 -3.72
N GLU A 416 -3.32 18.39 -4.95
CA GLU A 416 -2.89 19.74 -5.29
C GLU A 416 -3.78 20.80 -4.62
N LYS A 417 -5.09 20.59 -4.55
CA LYS A 417 -5.99 21.47 -3.80
C LYS A 417 -5.66 21.48 -2.31
N ILE A 418 -5.39 20.32 -1.70
CA ILE A 418 -4.96 20.26 -0.29
C ILE A 418 -3.63 21.03 -0.13
N ALA A 419 -2.71 20.89 -1.08
CA ALA A 419 -1.46 21.62 -1.03
C ALA A 419 -1.66 23.13 -1.13
N PHE A 420 -2.57 23.58 -1.99
CA PHE A 420 -2.95 24.98 -2.10
C PHE A 420 -3.58 25.52 -0.81
N ASP A 421 -4.50 24.77 -0.18
CA ASP A 421 -5.08 25.17 1.10
C ASP A 421 -4.00 25.38 2.18
N VAL A 422 -3.04 24.45 2.27
CA VAL A 422 -1.90 24.54 3.19
C VAL A 422 -1.02 25.73 2.85
N TYR A 423 -0.68 25.89 1.56
CA TYR A 423 0.14 26.99 1.06
C TYR A 423 -0.44 28.35 1.47
N VAL A 424 -1.71 28.62 1.14
CA VAL A 424 -2.36 29.90 1.48
C VAL A 424 -2.44 30.10 3.00
N SER A 425 -2.63 29.01 3.76
CA SER A 425 -2.70 29.06 5.22
C SER A 425 -1.39 29.50 5.87
N ILE A 426 -0.23 29.15 5.30
CA ILE A 426 1.09 29.36 5.91
C ILE A 426 1.94 30.41 5.18
N LYS A 427 1.56 30.84 3.96
CA LYS A 427 2.27 31.88 3.20
C LYS A 427 2.52 33.18 3.98
N PRO A 428 1.62 33.66 4.86
CA PRO A 428 1.89 34.85 5.67
C PRO A 428 3.05 34.70 6.66
N VAL A 429 3.37 33.46 7.08
CA VAL A 429 4.40 33.20 8.10
C VAL A 429 5.70 32.62 7.54
N ASN A 430 5.69 32.06 6.34
CA ASN A 430 6.89 31.55 5.67
C ASN A 430 6.79 31.78 4.14
N GLN A 431 7.83 32.34 3.53
CA GLN A 431 7.85 32.61 2.08
C GLN A 431 8.37 31.44 1.24
N SER A 432 9.18 30.55 1.83
CA SER A 432 9.88 29.45 1.19
C SER A 432 9.06 28.15 1.26
N ILE A 433 7.97 28.11 0.49
CA ILE A 433 7.04 26.99 0.44
C ILE A 433 7.09 26.33 -0.92
N TRP A 434 7.29 25.01 -0.94
CA TRP A 434 7.45 24.22 -2.14
C TRP A 434 6.51 23.02 -2.16
N ARG A 435 6.13 22.61 -3.36
CA ARG A 435 5.37 21.39 -3.64
C ARG A 435 6.33 20.31 -4.13
N ILE A 436 6.25 19.13 -3.54
CA ILE A 436 6.97 17.93 -3.97
C ILE A 436 6.00 16.78 -4.20
N GLU A 437 6.20 15.96 -5.22
CA GLU A 437 5.30 14.85 -5.57
C GLU A 437 5.99 13.51 -5.34
N LEU A 438 5.30 12.58 -4.67
CA LEU A 438 5.81 11.25 -4.41
C LEU A 438 4.92 10.23 -5.12
N HIS A 439 5.42 9.62 -6.20
CA HIS A 439 4.70 8.56 -6.92
C HIS A 439 4.84 7.19 -6.22
N GLU A 440 5.82 7.07 -5.33
CA GLU A 440 6.01 5.99 -4.38
C GLU A 440 6.54 6.55 -3.05
N ILE A 441 6.17 5.92 -1.93
CA ILE A 441 6.63 6.38 -0.61
C ILE A 441 7.95 5.66 -0.28
N THR A 442 9.04 6.12 -0.89
CA THR A 442 10.42 5.63 -0.66
C THR A 442 11.39 6.77 -0.36
N LEU A 443 12.52 6.45 0.27
CA LEU A 443 13.58 7.42 0.51
C LEU A 443 14.15 7.98 -0.79
N SER A 444 14.38 7.12 -1.79
CA SER A 444 14.92 7.53 -3.09
C SER A 444 13.99 8.51 -3.82
N GLU A 445 12.68 8.25 -3.80
CA GLU A 445 11.69 9.14 -4.40
C GLU A 445 11.58 10.46 -3.62
N LEU A 446 11.65 10.43 -2.29
CA LEU A 446 11.66 11.64 -1.48
C LEU A 446 12.84 12.55 -1.83
N LEU A 447 14.06 12.01 -1.89
CA LEU A 447 15.26 12.79 -2.23
C LEU A 447 15.16 13.39 -3.63
N LYS A 448 14.73 12.58 -4.62
CA LYS A 448 14.49 13.05 -5.98
C LYS A 448 13.43 14.16 -6.04
N ALA A 449 12.32 14.00 -5.31
CA ALA A 449 11.24 14.98 -5.29
C ALA A 449 11.64 16.30 -4.61
N MET A 450 12.57 16.25 -3.64
CA MET A 450 13.15 17.44 -3.03
C MET A 450 14.03 18.22 -4.01
N GLU A 451 14.75 17.53 -4.91
CA GLU A 451 15.55 18.16 -5.97
C GLU A 451 14.66 18.75 -7.07
N SER A 452 13.57 18.07 -7.44
CA SER A 452 12.60 18.51 -8.46
C SER A 452 11.41 19.26 -7.88
N ARG A 453 11.59 19.96 -6.76
CA ARG A 453 10.54 20.74 -6.09
C ARG A 453 10.01 21.86 -7.00
N ARG A 454 8.71 22.15 -6.92
CA ARG A 454 8.03 23.16 -7.76
C ARG A 454 7.12 24.06 -6.93
N GLU A 455 6.60 25.12 -7.55
CA GLU A 455 5.49 25.90 -6.99
C GLU A 455 4.16 25.17 -7.17
N ILE A 456 3.11 25.63 -6.46
CA ILE A 456 1.76 25.09 -6.60
C ILE A 456 1.24 25.34 -8.04
N ASN A 457 0.68 24.31 -8.64
CA ASN A 457 0.11 24.38 -9.98
C ASN A 457 -1.34 24.85 -9.89
N THR A 458 -1.58 26.13 -10.15
CA THR A 458 -2.90 26.76 -10.06
C THR A 458 -3.94 26.13 -10.98
N ARG A 459 -3.55 25.57 -12.13
CA ARG A 459 -4.48 24.90 -13.08
C ARG A 459 -5.09 23.64 -12.50
N LEU A 460 -4.27 22.83 -11.81
CA LEU A 460 -4.76 21.62 -11.13
C LEU A 460 -5.70 21.98 -9.96
N VAL A 461 -5.39 23.06 -9.24
CA VAL A 461 -6.25 23.58 -8.16
C VAL A 461 -7.59 24.05 -8.75
N GLU A 462 -7.55 24.81 -9.83
CA GLU A 462 -8.74 25.29 -10.55
C GLU A 462 -9.60 24.14 -11.07
N ALA A 463 -8.99 23.09 -11.62
CA ALA A 463 -9.69 21.89 -12.08
C ALA A 463 -10.42 21.17 -10.93
N GLU A 464 -9.78 21.07 -9.76
CA GLU A 464 -10.42 20.48 -8.57
C GLU A 464 -11.50 21.41 -7.97
N MET A 465 -11.31 22.73 -7.98
CA MET A 465 -12.32 23.69 -7.56
C MET A 465 -13.56 23.60 -8.47
N TYR A 466 -13.37 23.60 -9.79
CA TYR A 466 -14.43 23.40 -10.78
C TYR A 466 -15.21 22.11 -10.48
N ARG A 467 -14.50 20.98 -10.31
CA ARG A 467 -15.12 19.69 -9.98
C ARG A 467 -15.93 19.77 -8.68
N ARG A 468 -15.37 20.40 -7.63
CA ARG A 468 -16.02 20.50 -6.32
C ARG A 468 -17.26 21.40 -6.35
N ILE A 469 -17.19 22.53 -7.06
CA ILE A 469 -18.31 23.45 -7.28
C ILE A 469 -19.41 22.75 -8.07
N LEU A 470 -19.05 22.07 -9.16
CA LEU A 470 -19.99 21.31 -9.98
C LEU A 470 -20.75 20.24 -9.17
N ASP A 471 -20.00 19.42 -8.42
CA ASP A 471 -20.59 18.40 -7.56
C ASP A 471 -21.49 19.01 -6.47
N ARG A 472 -21.16 20.21 -5.97
CA ARG A 472 -21.97 20.94 -4.99
C ARG A 472 -23.26 21.47 -5.63
N LEU A 473 -23.16 22.26 -6.70
CA LEU A 473 -24.30 22.92 -7.34
C LEU A 473 -25.28 21.90 -7.90
N VAL A 474 -24.82 20.97 -8.75
CA VAL A 474 -25.70 19.95 -9.35
C VAL A 474 -26.18 18.97 -8.28
N GLY A 475 -25.26 18.51 -7.42
CA GLY A 475 -25.58 17.52 -6.40
C GLY A 475 -26.63 18.01 -5.41
N PHE A 476 -26.44 19.19 -4.83
CA PHE A 476 -27.38 19.72 -3.84
C PHE A 476 -28.71 20.10 -4.49
N SER A 477 -28.71 20.76 -5.66
CA SER A 477 -29.95 21.12 -6.36
C SER A 477 -30.84 19.90 -6.63
N LEU A 478 -30.27 18.85 -7.24
CA LEU A 478 -31.01 17.63 -7.54
C LEU A 478 -31.40 16.87 -6.26
N SER A 479 -30.50 16.81 -5.27
CA SER A 479 -30.79 16.14 -4.00
C SER A 479 -31.92 16.81 -3.24
N SER A 480 -31.89 18.14 -3.09
CA SER A 480 -32.96 18.91 -2.45
C SER A 480 -34.30 18.66 -3.13
N ARG A 481 -34.33 18.62 -4.47
CA ARG A 481 -35.56 18.34 -5.22
C ARG A 481 -36.11 16.95 -4.95
N LEU A 482 -35.25 15.93 -4.96
CA LEU A 482 -35.63 14.56 -4.63
C LEU A 482 -36.10 14.41 -3.17
N GLN A 483 -35.41 15.06 -2.24
CA GLN A 483 -35.74 14.99 -0.82
C GLN A 483 -37.12 15.58 -0.52
N VAL A 484 -37.49 16.68 -1.19
CA VAL A 484 -38.83 17.27 -1.12
C VAL A 484 -39.85 16.32 -1.77
N LEU A 485 -39.57 15.83 -2.98
CA LEU A 485 -40.51 15.01 -3.75
C LEU A 485 -40.86 13.68 -3.07
N TYR A 486 -39.88 13.02 -2.46
CA TYR A 486 -40.02 11.68 -1.86
C TYR A 486 -39.95 11.70 -0.32
N GLU A 487 -40.01 12.89 0.29
CA GLU A 487 -39.98 13.11 1.75
C GLU A 487 -38.86 12.34 2.49
N SER A 488 -37.69 12.24 1.86
CA SER A 488 -36.60 11.41 2.37
C SER A 488 -35.26 12.10 2.27
N ARG A 489 -34.76 12.58 3.43
CA ARG A 489 -33.44 13.22 3.58
C ARG A 489 -32.24 12.34 3.21
N ASN A 490 -32.44 11.03 3.05
CA ASN A 490 -31.39 10.10 2.62
C ASN A 490 -31.25 10.04 1.09
N LEU A 491 -32.04 10.78 0.31
CA LEU A 491 -31.87 10.84 -1.14
C LEU A 491 -30.76 11.80 -1.54
N GLY A 492 -29.96 11.37 -2.51
CA GLY A 492 -28.93 12.18 -3.11
C GLY A 492 -28.79 11.84 -4.59
N ALA A 493 -28.57 12.84 -5.41
CA ALA A 493 -28.29 12.68 -6.83
C ALA A 493 -27.04 13.45 -7.20
N GLY A 494 -26.42 13.07 -8.31
CA GLY A 494 -25.26 13.76 -8.85
C GLY A 494 -25.00 13.32 -10.28
N ARG A 495 -24.30 14.17 -11.02
CA ARG A 495 -24.06 14.01 -12.47
C ARG A 495 -23.51 12.62 -12.84
N VAL A 496 -22.62 12.03 -12.04
CA VAL A 496 -22.06 10.70 -12.34
C VAL A 496 -22.87 9.56 -11.71
N GLN A 497 -23.50 9.79 -10.56
CA GLN A 497 -24.24 8.75 -9.83
C GLN A 497 -25.48 8.28 -10.61
N THR A 498 -26.19 9.23 -11.22
CA THR A 498 -27.43 8.98 -11.95
C THR A 498 -27.22 8.17 -13.24
N PRO A 499 -26.29 8.50 -14.15
CA PRO A 499 -26.00 7.66 -15.32
C PRO A 499 -25.54 6.26 -14.93
N VAL A 500 -24.71 6.12 -13.88
CA VAL A 500 -24.27 4.81 -13.38
C VAL A 500 -25.43 3.97 -12.87
N LEU A 501 -26.38 4.58 -12.16
CA LEU A 501 -27.63 3.93 -11.76
C LEU A 501 -28.43 3.47 -12.99
N GLY A 502 -28.50 4.31 -14.04
CA GLY A 502 -29.11 3.97 -15.32
C GLY A 502 -28.50 2.73 -15.97
N LEU A 503 -27.18 2.64 -16.05
CA LEU A 503 -26.48 1.46 -16.60
C LEU A 503 -26.84 0.16 -15.86
N ILE A 504 -27.03 0.22 -14.54
CA ILE A 504 -27.42 -0.93 -13.71
C ILE A 504 -28.89 -1.29 -13.96
N ILE A 505 -29.78 -0.30 -14.10
CA ILE A 505 -31.21 -0.50 -14.37
C ILE A 505 -31.42 -1.10 -15.75
N ASP A 506 -30.77 -0.57 -16.78
CA ASP A 506 -30.93 -1.05 -18.15
C ASP A 506 -30.44 -2.51 -18.26
N ARG A 507 -29.29 -2.83 -17.64
CA ARG A 507 -28.83 -4.22 -17.54
C ARG A 507 -29.78 -5.12 -16.75
N TYR A 508 -30.44 -4.60 -15.71
CA TYR A 508 -31.43 -5.37 -14.98
C TYR A 508 -32.68 -5.65 -15.83
N ARG A 509 -33.14 -4.70 -16.65
CA ARG A 509 -34.25 -4.89 -17.60
C ARG A 509 -33.90 -5.99 -18.61
N GLU A 510 -32.75 -5.88 -19.28
CA GLU A 510 -32.24 -6.91 -20.19
C GLU A 510 -32.17 -8.29 -19.50
N HIS A 511 -31.68 -8.33 -18.26
CA HIS A 511 -31.60 -9.56 -17.47
C HIS A 511 -32.98 -10.20 -17.24
N VAL A 512 -33.99 -9.39 -16.90
CA VAL A 512 -35.34 -9.86 -16.61
C VAL A 512 -36.05 -10.34 -17.88
N GLU A 513 -35.85 -9.67 -19.01
CA GLU A 513 -36.41 -10.04 -20.31
C GLU A 513 -35.80 -11.34 -20.86
N ASN A 514 -34.53 -11.62 -20.56
CA ASN A 514 -33.79 -12.77 -21.09
C ASN A 514 -33.71 -13.97 -20.12
N LYS A 515 -34.73 -14.16 -19.28
CA LYS A 515 -34.79 -15.26 -18.31
C LYS A 515 -34.67 -16.63 -18.99
N CYS A 516 -33.85 -17.49 -18.39
CA CYS A 516 -33.58 -18.83 -18.89
C CYS A 516 -33.57 -19.83 -17.73
N ARG A 517 -33.64 -21.13 -18.04
CA ARG A 517 -33.18 -22.19 -17.15
C ARG A 517 -31.73 -22.48 -17.48
N LYS A 518 -30.81 -22.20 -16.55
CA LYS A 518 -29.39 -22.48 -16.73
C LYS A 518 -29.10 -23.88 -16.21
N LEU A 519 -28.53 -24.70 -17.09
CA LEU A 519 -28.08 -26.05 -16.79
C LEU A 519 -26.55 -26.00 -16.70
N VAL A 520 -25.98 -26.49 -15.59
CA VAL A 520 -24.54 -26.61 -15.40
C VAL A 520 -24.18 -28.08 -15.31
N PHE A 521 -23.44 -28.56 -16.30
CA PHE A 521 -22.97 -29.92 -16.42
C PHE A 521 -21.60 -30.02 -15.76
N ARG A 522 -21.50 -30.87 -14.73
CA ARG A 522 -20.23 -31.23 -14.08
C ARG A 522 -19.71 -32.53 -14.68
N PHE A 523 -18.48 -32.51 -15.16
CA PHE A 523 -17.85 -33.67 -15.78
C PHE A 523 -17.07 -34.49 -14.76
N ARG A 524 -17.07 -35.82 -14.91
CA ARG A 524 -16.31 -36.71 -14.01
C ARG A 524 -14.82 -36.73 -14.34
N GLU A 525 -14.48 -36.83 -15.63
CA GLU A 525 -13.11 -37.05 -16.10
C GLU A 525 -12.30 -35.75 -16.30
N LEU A 526 -12.95 -34.59 -16.33
CA LEU A 526 -12.33 -33.29 -16.67
C LEU A 526 -12.10 -32.36 -15.46
N GLY A 527 -12.07 -32.94 -14.26
CA GLY A 527 -11.87 -32.21 -13.00
C GLY A 527 -12.91 -31.10 -12.79
N ASP A 528 -12.48 -29.91 -12.37
CA ASP A 528 -13.38 -28.77 -12.13
C ASP A 528 -13.91 -28.08 -13.41
N LEU A 529 -13.86 -28.73 -14.58
CA LEU A 529 -14.44 -28.16 -15.81
C LEU A 529 -15.95 -28.36 -15.75
N TYR A 530 -16.68 -27.29 -16.03
CA TYR A 530 -18.12 -27.34 -16.19
C TYR A 530 -18.51 -26.69 -17.50
N PHE A 531 -19.54 -27.25 -18.14
CA PHE A 531 -20.23 -26.61 -19.25
C PHE A 531 -21.53 -26.00 -18.73
N SER A 532 -21.93 -24.85 -19.26
CA SER A 532 -23.24 -24.31 -18.93
C SER A 532 -23.94 -23.72 -20.13
N THR A 533 -25.22 -24.00 -20.26
CA THR A 533 -26.08 -23.43 -21.31
C THR A 533 -27.39 -22.91 -20.72
N CYS A 534 -28.04 -22.01 -21.45
CA CYS A 534 -29.32 -21.41 -21.10
C CYS A 534 -30.41 -21.94 -22.02
N ILE A 535 -31.35 -22.70 -21.46
CA ILE A 535 -32.52 -23.20 -22.19
C ILE A 535 -33.72 -22.30 -21.87
N ASP A 536 -34.61 -22.12 -22.83
CA ASP A 536 -35.86 -21.40 -22.60
C ASP A 536 -36.66 -22.08 -21.49
N LYS A 537 -37.21 -21.29 -20.54
CA LYS A 537 -37.97 -21.83 -19.42
C LYS A 537 -39.22 -22.61 -19.86
N SER A 538 -39.76 -22.27 -21.03
CA SER A 538 -40.92 -22.96 -21.61
C SER A 538 -40.62 -24.39 -22.07
N ASN A 539 -39.36 -24.72 -22.38
CA ASN A 539 -38.98 -26.03 -22.89
C ASN A 539 -38.67 -27.02 -21.74
N THR A 540 -39.70 -27.36 -20.97
CA THR A 540 -39.61 -28.22 -19.78
C THR A 540 -39.17 -29.65 -20.11
N VAL A 541 -39.58 -30.18 -21.27
CA VAL A 541 -39.22 -31.51 -21.75
C VAL A 541 -37.71 -31.62 -21.93
N LEU A 542 -37.11 -30.72 -22.71
CA LEU A 542 -35.66 -30.70 -22.95
C LEU A 542 -34.87 -30.51 -21.65
N ILE A 543 -35.38 -29.72 -20.69
CA ILE A 543 -34.71 -29.49 -19.41
C ILE A 543 -34.64 -30.80 -18.60
N GLU A 544 -35.72 -31.57 -18.49
CA GLU A 544 -35.72 -32.84 -17.74
C GLU A 544 -34.92 -33.93 -18.46
N GLU A 545 -34.95 -33.97 -19.80
CA GLU A 545 -34.08 -34.83 -20.60
C GLU A 545 -32.60 -34.55 -20.31
N LEU A 546 -32.19 -33.28 -20.41
CA LEU A 546 -30.80 -32.87 -20.17
C LEU A 546 -30.36 -33.05 -18.71
N LYS A 547 -31.29 -32.96 -17.75
CA LYS A 547 -30.99 -33.17 -16.32
C LYS A 547 -30.67 -34.62 -16.00
N SER A 548 -31.26 -35.57 -16.74
CA SER A 548 -31.03 -37.02 -16.58
C SER A 548 -29.91 -37.56 -17.47
N ILE A 549 -29.26 -36.69 -18.27
CA ILE A 549 -28.22 -37.11 -19.19
C ILE A 549 -27.00 -37.65 -18.45
N LYS A 550 -26.49 -38.80 -18.91
CA LYS A 550 -25.32 -39.46 -18.33
C LYS A 550 -24.03 -39.16 -19.08
N LYS A 551 -24.12 -38.84 -20.37
CA LYS A 551 -22.98 -38.59 -21.24
C LYS A 551 -23.22 -37.39 -22.14
N ILE A 552 -22.20 -36.56 -22.28
CA ILE A 552 -22.16 -35.48 -23.26
C ILE A 552 -21.07 -35.78 -24.28
N LYS A 553 -21.36 -35.46 -25.54
CA LYS A 553 -20.41 -35.59 -26.64
C LYS A 553 -19.75 -34.22 -26.88
N LEU A 554 -18.42 -34.19 -26.86
CA LEU A 554 -17.62 -33.03 -27.27
C LEU A 554 -16.99 -33.35 -28.63
N VAL A 555 -17.24 -32.50 -29.61
CA VAL A 555 -16.64 -32.60 -30.95
C VAL A 555 -15.71 -31.42 -31.15
N LYS A 556 -14.43 -31.70 -31.45
CA LYS A 556 -13.47 -30.64 -31.78
C LYS A 556 -13.82 -30.08 -33.15
N GLU A 557 -14.27 -28.83 -33.19
CA GLU A 557 -14.61 -28.13 -34.43
C GLU A 557 -13.35 -27.54 -35.08
N ARG A 558 -12.51 -26.90 -34.27
CA ARG A 558 -11.22 -26.37 -34.73
C ARG A 558 -10.20 -26.33 -33.59
N GLU A 559 -8.95 -26.23 -33.99
CA GLU A 559 -7.82 -26.07 -33.09
C GLU A 559 -6.84 -25.07 -33.68
N ASP A 560 -6.51 -24.05 -32.88
CA ASP A 560 -5.68 -22.93 -33.30
C ASP A 560 -4.46 -22.84 -32.38
N LEU A 561 -3.28 -22.62 -32.97
CA LEU A 561 -2.12 -22.18 -32.21
C LEU A 561 -2.29 -20.70 -31.89
N VAL A 562 -2.50 -20.36 -30.62
CA VAL A 562 -2.71 -18.98 -30.18
C VAL A 562 -1.51 -18.47 -29.41
N GLU A 563 -1.08 -17.25 -29.73
CA GLU A 563 -0.15 -16.50 -28.90
C GLU A 563 -0.95 -15.62 -27.94
N VAL A 564 -0.82 -15.90 -26.64
CA VAL A 564 -1.51 -15.13 -25.60
C VAL A 564 -0.51 -14.12 -25.04
N SER A 565 -0.79 -12.84 -25.25
CA SER A 565 0.01 -11.75 -24.69
C SER A 565 -0.38 -11.46 -23.24
N PRO A 566 0.57 -11.08 -22.38
CA PRO A 566 0.23 -10.61 -21.05
C PRO A 566 -0.56 -9.30 -21.15
N LYS A 567 -1.45 -9.09 -20.19
CA LYS A 567 -2.13 -7.81 -20.05
C LYS A 567 -1.19 -6.77 -19.42
N PRO A 568 -1.39 -5.46 -19.69
CA PRO A 568 -0.59 -4.39 -19.08
C PRO A 568 -0.69 -4.40 -17.55
N PRO A 569 0.26 -3.74 -16.83
CA PRO A 569 0.13 -3.49 -15.41
C PRO A 569 -1.21 -2.82 -15.05
N PHE A 570 -1.59 -2.87 -13.78
CA PHE A 570 -2.90 -2.36 -13.36
C PHE A 570 -3.00 -0.84 -13.45
N THR A 571 -4.08 -0.37 -14.07
CA THR A 571 -4.72 0.90 -13.76
C THR A 571 -5.70 0.72 -12.61
N THR A 572 -6.25 1.80 -12.06
CA THR A 572 -7.22 1.73 -10.96
C THR A 572 -8.47 0.95 -11.32
N ASP A 573 -9.03 1.16 -12.51
CA ASP A 573 -10.26 0.49 -12.96
C ASP A 573 -10.06 -1.03 -13.13
N GLU A 574 -8.97 -1.46 -13.77
CA GLU A 574 -8.60 -2.88 -13.90
C GLU A 574 -8.32 -3.52 -12.54
N LEU A 575 -7.64 -2.81 -11.62
CA LEU A 575 -7.38 -3.32 -10.27
C LEU A 575 -8.69 -3.55 -9.52
N LEU A 576 -9.60 -2.57 -9.53
CA LEU A 576 -10.89 -2.69 -8.86
C LEU A 576 -11.75 -3.82 -9.46
N ALA A 577 -11.71 -3.99 -10.78
CA ALA A 577 -12.44 -5.05 -11.46
C ALA A 577 -11.91 -6.45 -11.14
N GLU A 578 -10.59 -6.66 -11.19
CA GLU A 578 -9.99 -7.95 -10.83
C GLU A 578 -10.11 -8.22 -9.32
N ALA A 579 -10.03 -7.18 -8.47
CA ALA A 579 -10.27 -7.30 -7.02
C ALA A 579 -11.70 -7.78 -6.72
N ALA A 580 -12.69 -7.28 -7.47
CA ALA A 580 -14.08 -7.73 -7.37
C ALA A 580 -14.24 -9.23 -7.69
N ARG A 581 -13.54 -9.73 -8.71
CA ARG A 581 -13.56 -11.15 -9.11
C ARG A 581 -12.98 -12.08 -8.05
N ILE A 582 -12.00 -11.62 -7.27
CA ILE A 582 -11.46 -12.39 -6.13
C ILE A 582 -12.23 -12.18 -4.83
N GLY A 583 -13.40 -11.52 -4.87
CA GLY A 583 -14.29 -11.36 -3.72
C GLY A 583 -13.89 -10.21 -2.78
N LEU A 584 -13.26 -9.14 -3.28
CA LEU A 584 -13.11 -7.88 -2.54
C LEU A 584 -14.13 -6.87 -3.05
N SER A 585 -14.77 -6.10 -2.17
CA SER A 585 -15.59 -4.98 -2.66
C SER A 585 -14.67 -3.88 -3.20
N VAL A 586 -15.16 -3.03 -4.11
CA VAL A 586 -14.37 -1.95 -4.69
C VAL A 586 -13.90 -0.94 -3.62
N GLU A 587 -14.69 -0.76 -2.56
CA GLU A 587 -14.34 0.07 -1.41
C GLU A 587 -13.17 -0.51 -0.61
N VAL A 588 -13.25 -1.81 -0.30
CA VAL A 588 -12.20 -2.51 0.45
C VAL A 588 -10.92 -2.57 -0.38
N ALA A 589 -11.02 -2.82 -1.69
CA ALA A 589 -9.88 -2.86 -2.59
C ALA A 589 -9.19 -1.49 -2.66
N MET A 590 -9.95 -0.39 -2.86
CA MET A 590 -9.39 0.96 -2.91
C MET A 590 -8.73 1.35 -1.57
N LYS A 591 -9.40 1.11 -0.45
CA LYS A 591 -8.84 1.38 0.88
C LYS A 591 -7.54 0.60 1.12
N THR A 592 -7.53 -0.68 0.77
CA THR A 592 -6.34 -1.54 0.95
C THR A 592 -5.20 -1.08 0.03
N ALA A 593 -5.50 -0.64 -1.19
CA ALA A 593 -4.49 -0.08 -2.10
C ALA A 593 -3.90 1.23 -1.54
N GLN A 594 -4.74 2.11 -0.98
CA GLN A 594 -4.28 3.31 -0.29
C GLN A 594 -3.36 2.98 0.90
N GLU A 595 -3.75 2.03 1.74
CA GLU A 595 -2.93 1.56 2.87
C GLU A 595 -1.58 0.97 2.42
N LEU A 596 -1.55 0.21 1.30
CA LEU A 596 -0.31 -0.31 0.71
C LEU A 596 0.59 0.81 0.15
N PHE A 597 0.01 1.82 -0.50
CA PHE A 597 0.75 2.97 -1.03
C PHE A 597 1.35 3.81 0.10
N GLU A 598 0.56 4.18 1.12
CA GLU A 598 1.02 4.96 2.27
C GLU A 598 2.06 4.22 3.13
N ALA A 599 2.05 2.88 3.08
CA ALA A 599 3.07 2.02 3.70
C ALA A 599 4.35 1.85 2.85
N GLY A 600 4.40 2.42 1.64
CA GLY A 600 5.57 2.35 0.74
C GLY A 600 5.74 1.03 0.01
N LEU A 601 4.65 0.28 -0.22
CA LEU A 601 4.70 -1.08 -0.80
C LEU A 601 4.31 -1.14 -2.28
N ILE A 602 3.50 -0.19 -2.75
CA ILE A 602 3.09 -0.05 -4.15
C ILE A 602 3.22 1.41 -4.60
N THR A 603 3.24 1.63 -5.90
CA THR A 603 3.11 2.97 -6.51
C THR A 603 1.71 3.55 -6.27
N TYR A 604 1.55 4.84 -6.58
CA TYR A 604 0.28 5.55 -6.42
C TYR A 604 -0.89 4.82 -7.09
N HIS A 605 -1.95 4.58 -6.31
CA HIS A 605 -3.02 3.64 -6.65
C HIS A 605 -4.19 4.27 -7.43
N ARG A 606 -4.21 5.59 -7.60
CA ARG A 606 -5.22 6.34 -8.37
C ARG A 606 -4.61 6.81 -9.69
N THR A 607 -4.51 5.91 -10.64
CA THR A 607 -3.84 6.10 -11.92
C THR A 607 -4.65 5.46 -13.03
N ASP A 608 -4.71 6.13 -14.18
CA ASP A 608 -5.24 5.59 -15.42
C ASP A 608 -4.15 5.26 -16.44
N SER A 609 -2.89 5.41 -16.05
CA SER A 609 -1.72 5.10 -16.86
C SER A 609 -1.31 3.63 -16.72
N THR A 610 -0.88 3.04 -17.83
CA THR A 610 -0.25 1.71 -17.85
C THR A 610 1.28 1.78 -17.86
N TYR A 611 1.85 3.00 -17.85
CA TYR A 611 3.28 3.24 -17.93
C TYR A 611 4.06 2.67 -16.76
N VAL A 612 5.30 2.24 -17.02
CA VAL A 612 6.26 1.67 -16.10
C VAL A 612 7.58 2.40 -16.31
N SER A 613 8.10 2.98 -15.23
CA SER A 613 9.37 3.68 -15.17
C SER A 613 10.56 2.72 -15.31
N SER A 614 11.74 3.27 -15.61
CA SER A 614 12.99 2.48 -15.65
C SER A 614 13.29 1.77 -14.32
N LEU A 615 12.92 2.38 -13.18
CA LEU A 615 12.98 1.75 -11.86
C LEU A 615 12.01 0.56 -11.74
N GLY A 616 10.79 0.71 -12.25
CA GLY A 616 9.85 -0.41 -12.35
C GLY A 616 10.43 -1.58 -13.17
N LEU A 617 11.06 -1.28 -14.30
CA LEU A 617 11.70 -2.32 -15.13
C LEU A 617 12.84 -3.03 -14.40
N SER A 618 13.65 -2.32 -13.60
CA SER A 618 14.70 -2.96 -12.79
C SER A 618 14.12 -3.87 -11.71
N ILE A 619 13.05 -3.45 -11.03
CA ILE A 619 12.34 -4.28 -10.04
C ILE A 619 11.86 -5.61 -10.68
N ALA A 620 11.25 -5.55 -11.86
CA ALA A 620 10.82 -6.74 -12.57
C ALA A 620 12.01 -7.62 -12.99
N ARG A 621 13.08 -7.02 -13.51
CA ARG A 621 14.32 -7.72 -13.90
C ARG A 621 14.95 -8.46 -12.72
N ASP A 622 15.07 -7.79 -11.57
CA ASP A 622 15.68 -8.33 -10.37
C ASP A 622 14.90 -9.54 -9.86
N TYR A 623 13.56 -9.44 -9.80
CA TYR A 623 12.72 -10.56 -9.41
C TYR A 623 12.80 -11.74 -10.39
N LEU A 624 12.72 -11.49 -11.70
CA LEU A 624 12.81 -12.53 -12.72
C LEU A 624 14.17 -13.23 -12.71
N SER A 625 15.25 -12.48 -12.49
CA SER A 625 16.60 -13.03 -12.31
C SER A 625 16.69 -13.92 -11.09
N LYS A 626 16.24 -13.42 -9.93
CA LYS A 626 16.19 -14.16 -8.66
C LYS A 626 15.40 -15.47 -8.75
N ARG A 627 14.41 -15.55 -9.64
CA ARG A 627 13.57 -16.74 -9.86
C ARG A 627 14.04 -17.64 -11.01
N ASN A 628 15.19 -17.38 -11.62
CA ASN A 628 15.67 -18.09 -12.83
C ASN A 628 14.67 -18.04 -13.99
N LEU A 629 13.95 -16.91 -14.14
CA LEU A 629 12.95 -16.66 -15.19
C LEU A 629 13.40 -15.62 -16.22
N SER A 630 14.67 -15.19 -16.20
CA SER A 630 15.21 -14.19 -17.12
C SER A 630 14.99 -14.53 -18.60
N ARG A 631 15.00 -15.81 -18.97
CA ARG A 631 14.71 -16.27 -20.35
C ARG A 631 13.30 -15.93 -20.85
N TYR A 632 12.38 -15.59 -19.94
CA TYR A 632 11.01 -15.19 -20.26
C TYR A 632 10.80 -13.68 -20.16
N ALA A 633 11.83 -12.90 -19.79
CA ALA A 633 11.70 -11.46 -19.64
C ALA A 633 11.47 -10.77 -20.99
N ARG A 634 10.48 -9.87 -21.04
CA ARG A 634 10.21 -8.94 -22.14
C ARG A 634 9.82 -7.61 -21.52
N LEU A 635 10.81 -6.95 -20.91
CA LEU A 635 10.61 -5.71 -20.18
C LEU A 635 10.06 -4.65 -21.12
N SER A 636 9.00 -3.97 -20.70
CA SER A 636 8.28 -2.99 -21.50
C SER A 636 7.83 -1.84 -20.60
N HIS A 637 8.07 -0.62 -21.07
CA HIS A 637 7.56 0.57 -20.39
C HIS A 637 6.02 0.58 -20.37
N TRP A 638 5.34 0.02 -21.38
CA TRP A 638 3.88 0.14 -21.57
C TRP A 638 3.40 1.59 -21.66
N GLY A 639 2.41 1.88 -22.52
CA GLY A 639 1.87 3.23 -22.67
C GLY A 639 2.92 4.32 -22.99
N SER A 640 2.51 5.59 -22.87
CA SER A 640 3.40 6.75 -22.94
C SER A 640 3.74 7.23 -21.53
N GLN A 641 4.92 7.85 -21.38
CA GLN A 641 5.28 8.51 -20.13
C GLN A 641 4.30 9.66 -19.86
N GLY A 642 3.73 9.68 -18.65
CA GLY A 642 2.80 10.71 -18.20
C GLY A 642 3.05 11.08 -16.74
N ALA A 643 2.12 11.82 -16.12
CA ALA A 643 2.20 12.25 -14.73
C ALA A 643 2.14 11.09 -13.72
N HIS A 644 1.64 9.93 -14.13
CA HIS A 644 1.50 8.77 -13.27
C HIS A 644 2.08 7.50 -13.91
N GLU A 645 2.61 6.65 -13.04
CA GLU A 645 2.93 5.27 -13.35
C GLU A 645 1.71 4.37 -13.10
N ALA A 646 1.72 3.16 -13.66
CA ALA A 646 0.79 2.11 -13.32
C ALA A 646 0.97 1.62 -11.88
N ILE A 647 -0.03 0.90 -11.38
CA ILE A 647 -0.01 0.29 -10.06
C ILE A 647 0.89 -0.95 -10.08
N ARG A 648 2.03 -0.86 -9.40
CA ARG A 648 3.03 -1.93 -9.29
C ARG A 648 3.66 -1.99 -7.90
N PRO A 649 4.32 -3.10 -7.54
CA PRO A 649 5.17 -3.18 -6.35
C PRO A 649 6.37 -2.25 -6.42
N VAL A 650 6.84 -1.81 -5.25
CA VAL A 650 8.05 -0.99 -5.09
C VAL A 650 9.29 -1.86 -4.82
N TYR A 651 9.08 -3.10 -4.35
CA TYR A 651 10.16 -4.05 -4.06
C TYR A 651 10.05 -5.28 -4.98
N PRO A 652 11.17 -5.93 -5.35
CA PRO A 652 11.19 -7.17 -6.13
C PRO A 652 10.86 -8.39 -5.24
N LEU A 653 9.81 -8.28 -4.43
CA LEU A 653 9.40 -9.29 -3.44
C LEU A 653 7.96 -9.72 -3.72
N ASP A 654 7.76 -11.02 -3.90
CA ASP A 654 6.40 -11.57 -3.94
C ASP A 654 5.73 -11.45 -2.54
N PRO A 655 4.42 -11.75 -2.40
CA PRO A 655 3.72 -11.57 -1.12
C PRO A 655 4.36 -12.33 0.05
N ASP A 656 4.98 -13.47 -0.22
CA ASP A 656 5.57 -14.32 0.79
C ASP A 656 6.92 -13.76 1.25
N GLU A 657 7.73 -13.28 0.32
CA GLU A 657 8.98 -12.59 0.63
C GLU A 657 8.74 -11.22 1.28
N LEU A 658 7.69 -10.51 0.89
CA LEU A 658 7.32 -9.23 1.46
C LEU A 658 6.99 -9.37 2.96
N ILE A 659 6.08 -10.29 3.30
CA ILE A 659 5.69 -10.46 4.72
C ILE A 659 6.88 -10.92 5.55
N GLN A 660 7.76 -11.74 4.98
CA GLN A 660 9.01 -12.15 5.62
C GLN A 660 9.92 -10.95 5.90
N ALA A 661 10.16 -10.08 4.91
CA ALA A 661 10.99 -8.89 5.09
C ALA A 661 10.41 -7.92 6.13
N VAL A 662 9.07 -7.79 6.17
CA VAL A 662 8.38 -6.99 7.19
C VAL A 662 8.55 -7.59 8.60
N ASP A 663 8.35 -8.90 8.75
CA ASP A 663 8.49 -9.58 10.05
C ASP A 663 9.94 -9.56 10.58
N GLU A 664 10.92 -9.58 9.69
CA GLU A 664 12.34 -9.43 10.04
C GLU A 664 12.71 -7.98 10.41
N GLY A 665 11.88 -7.01 10.06
CA GLY A 665 12.16 -5.59 10.22
C GLY A 665 13.07 -5.01 9.14
N LEU A 666 13.24 -5.71 8.01
CA LEU A 666 13.99 -5.22 6.84
C LEU A 666 13.20 -4.15 6.07
N ILE A 667 11.87 -4.24 6.11
CA ILE A 667 10.97 -3.24 5.54
C ILE A 667 10.12 -2.65 6.67
N PRO A 668 10.42 -1.41 7.13
CA PRO A 668 9.67 -0.80 8.22
C PRO A 668 8.32 -0.27 7.73
N VAL A 669 7.23 -0.96 8.07
CA VAL A 669 5.86 -0.54 7.71
C VAL A 669 5.16 0.21 8.86
N ALA A 670 4.49 1.32 8.54
CA ALA A 670 3.77 2.16 9.50
C ALA A 670 2.54 1.47 10.12
N ILE A 671 1.96 0.50 9.39
CA ILE A 671 0.76 -0.26 9.73
C ILE A 671 1.03 -1.78 9.70
N PRO A 672 0.26 -2.59 10.46
CA PRO A 672 0.32 -4.05 10.34
C PRO A 672 -0.22 -4.54 8.99
N ILE A 673 0.54 -5.41 8.32
CA ILE A 673 0.12 -6.02 7.06
C ILE A 673 -0.80 -7.22 7.34
N THR A 674 -2.02 -7.17 6.81
CA THR A 674 -3.05 -8.20 7.00
C THR A 674 -3.17 -9.14 5.80
N GLY A 675 -3.92 -10.24 5.93
CA GLY A 675 -4.21 -11.13 4.80
C GLY A 675 -4.90 -10.44 3.62
N LEU A 676 -5.71 -9.41 3.85
CA LEU A 676 -6.32 -8.60 2.77
C LEU A 676 -5.26 -7.81 1.99
N HIS A 677 -4.31 -7.19 2.70
CA HIS A 677 -3.17 -6.49 2.09
C HIS A 677 -2.36 -7.44 1.20
N LEU A 678 -2.00 -8.62 1.72
CA LEU A 678 -1.22 -9.60 0.96
C LEU A 678 -1.98 -10.18 -0.22
N LYS A 679 -3.30 -10.35 -0.10
CA LYS A 679 -4.16 -10.80 -1.20
C LYS A 679 -4.18 -9.78 -2.35
N LEU A 680 -4.36 -8.49 -2.04
CA LEU A 680 -4.37 -7.43 -3.05
C LEU A 680 -2.96 -7.17 -3.61
N TYR A 681 -1.94 -7.11 -2.76
CA TYR A 681 -0.55 -6.98 -3.17
C TYR A 681 -0.14 -8.13 -4.10
N GLY A 682 -0.53 -9.37 -3.79
CA GLY A 682 -0.25 -10.52 -4.67
C GLY A 682 -0.95 -10.48 -6.01
N LEU A 683 -2.15 -9.89 -6.09
CA LEU A 683 -2.82 -9.63 -7.36
C LEU A 683 -2.00 -8.63 -8.18
N ILE A 684 -1.64 -7.49 -7.57
CA ILE A 684 -0.83 -6.44 -8.20
C ILE A 684 0.51 -6.99 -8.68
N PHE A 685 1.21 -7.70 -7.80
CA PHE A 685 2.52 -8.29 -8.06
C PHE A 685 2.51 -9.25 -9.25
N ARG A 686 1.59 -10.23 -9.26
CA ARG A 686 1.51 -11.21 -10.37
C ARG A 686 1.21 -10.54 -11.70
N ARG A 687 0.27 -9.59 -11.73
CA ARG A 687 -0.08 -8.85 -12.95
C ARG A 687 1.10 -8.03 -13.46
N PHE A 688 1.78 -7.32 -12.56
CA PHE A 688 2.96 -6.53 -12.90
C PHE A 688 4.08 -7.41 -13.48
N ILE A 689 4.51 -8.45 -12.77
CA ILE A 689 5.58 -9.33 -13.27
C ILE A 689 5.17 -10.00 -14.59
N ALA A 690 3.93 -10.48 -14.70
CA ALA A 690 3.43 -11.08 -15.96
C ALA A 690 3.48 -10.09 -17.13
N SER A 691 3.15 -8.81 -16.91
CA SER A 691 3.24 -7.75 -17.94
C SER A 691 4.66 -7.50 -18.45
N GLN A 692 5.68 -7.95 -17.72
CA GLN A 692 7.10 -7.76 -18.04
C GLN A 692 7.74 -9.04 -18.62
N MET A 693 6.91 -10.02 -18.98
CA MET A 693 7.32 -11.30 -19.56
C MET A 693 6.81 -11.45 -20.99
N LYS A 694 7.40 -12.36 -21.76
CA LYS A 694 6.96 -12.66 -23.12
C LYS A 694 5.58 -13.35 -23.13
N PRO A 695 4.82 -13.22 -24.24
CA PRO A 695 3.65 -14.06 -24.51
C PRO A 695 3.95 -15.55 -24.34
N PHE A 696 2.93 -16.34 -24.01
CA PHE A 696 3.02 -17.80 -24.11
C PHE A 696 2.25 -18.27 -25.34
N LYS A 697 2.66 -19.39 -25.94
CA LYS A 697 1.94 -20.02 -27.05
C LYS A 697 1.26 -21.28 -26.55
N ALA A 698 -0.01 -21.43 -26.91
CA ALA A 698 -0.80 -22.58 -26.52
C ALA A 698 -1.69 -23.03 -27.67
N THR A 699 -2.03 -24.31 -27.64
CA THR A 699 -3.06 -24.87 -28.51
C THR A 699 -4.40 -24.62 -27.85
N LYS A 700 -5.29 -23.92 -28.57
CA LYS A 700 -6.65 -23.61 -28.12
C LYS A 700 -7.64 -24.30 -29.04
N ALA A 701 -8.48 -25.17 -28.48
CA ALA A 701 -9.48 -25.90 -29.23
C ALA A 701 -10.90 -25.38 -28.91
N LEU A 702 -11.73 -25.31 -29.94
CA LEU A 702 -13.16 -25.06 -29.84
C LEU A 702 -13.90 -26.39 -29.94
N PHE A 703 -14.54 -26.80 -28.85
CA PHE A 703 -15.37 -28.00 -28.80
C PHE A 703 -16.84 -27.63 -28.88
N ARG A 704 -17.57 -28.24 -29.81
CA ARG A 704 -19.04 -28.22 -29.84
C ARG A 704 -19.58 -29.26 -28.87
N VAL A 705 -20.56 -28.86 -28.08
CA VAL A 705 -21.13 -29.67 -27.00
C VAL A 705 -22.48 -30.20 -27.44
N TYR A 706 -22.64 -31.53 -27.44
CA TYR A 706 -23.86 -32.21 -27.87
C TYR A 706 -24.46 -33.08 -26.76
N ALA A 707 -25.78 -33.07 -26.70
CA ALA A 707 -26.59 -34.03 -25.97
C ALA A 707 -27.43 -34.84 -26.97
N GLY A 708 -27.05 -36.11 -27.18
CA GLY A 708 -27.60 -36.89 -28.28
C GLY A 708 -27.25 -36.26 -29.63
N SER A 709 -28.27 -35.94 -30.44
CA SER A 709 -28.13 -35.21 -31.72
C SER A 709 -28.25 -33.69 -31.61
N GLY A 710 -28.63 -33.14 -30.44
CA GLY A 710 -28.84 -31.71 -30.24
C GLY A 710 -27.58 -30.98 -29.81
N GLU A 711 -27.23 -29.88 -30.49
CA GLU A 711 -26.15 -28.98 -30.09
C GLU A 711 -26.60 -28.08 -28.92
N LEU A 712 -25.79 -28.01 -27.87
CA LEU A 712 -26.05 -27.21 -26.68
C LEU A 712 -25.24 -25.91 -26.61
N GLY A 713 -24.15 -25.82 -27.37
CA GLY A 713 -23.23 -24.69 -27.42
C GLY A 713 -21.78 -25.12 -27.64
N SER A 714 -20.83 -24.27 -27.22
CA SER A 714 -19.40 -24.52 -27.42
C SER A 714 -18.55 -24.21 -26.18
N LEU A 715 -17.36 -24.81 -26.13
CA LEU A 715 -16.33 -24.63 -25.12
C LEU A 715 -15.00 -24.30 -25.79
N GLU A 716 -14.39 -23.19 -25.39
CA GLU A 716 -13.02 -22.85 -25.78
C GLU A 716 -12.06 -23.22 -24.67
N LEU A 717 -11.12 -24.14 -24.94
CA LEU A 717 -10.20 -24.69 -23.95
C LEU A 717 -8.76 -24.67 -24.45
N TYR A 718 -7.82 -24.35 -23.56
CA TYR A 718 -6.41 -24.64 -23.84
C TYR A 718 -6.16 -26.12 -23.65
N THR A 719 -5.61 -26.79 -24.66
CA THR A 719 -5.34 -28.24 -24.64
C THR A 719 -3.86 -28.54 -24.39
N SER A 720 -2.95 -27.64 -24.74
CA SER A 720 -1.53 -27.75 -24.39
C SER A 720 -0.83 -26.38 -24.37
N ILE A 721 0.29 -26.29 -23.65
CA ILE A 721 1.23 -25.16 -23.76
C ILE A 721 2.36 -25.58 -24.70
N VAL A 722 2.56 -24.83 -25.78
CA VAL A 722 3.60 -25.08 -26.78
C VAL A 722 4.88 -24.33 -26.42
N GLU A 723 4.75 -23.09 -25.94
CA GLU A 723 5.87 -22.27 -25.52
C GLU A 723 5.50 -21.51 -24.23
N ASP A 724 6.33 -21.63 -23.20
CA ASP A 724 6.15 -20.89 -21.95
C ASP A 724 6.52 -19.40 -22.09
N GLY A 725 5.78 -18.57 -21.37
CA GLY A 725 6.01 -17.15 -21.18
C GLY A 725 5.50 -16.71 -19.81
N PHE A 726 4.64 -15.69 -19.77
CA PHE A 726 4.07 -15.18 -18.52
C PHE A 726 3.21 -16.20 -17.74
N ASN A 727 2.78 -17.31 -18.37
CA ASN A 727 2.05 -18.39 -17.72
C ASN A 727 2.82 -19.05 -16.56
N LYS A 728 4.16 -18.89 -16.49
CA LYS A 728 4.97 -19.32 -15.34
C LYS A 728 4.68 -18.54 -14.05
N VAL A 729 4.19 -17.31 -14.16
CA VAL A 729 3.80 -16.46 -13.01
C VAL A 729 2.29 -16.39 -12.86
N GLN A 730 1.55 -16.41 -13.98
CA GLN A 730 0.10 -16.43 -14.00
C GLN A 730 -0.41 -17.66 -14.75
N SER A 731 -0.56 -18.77 -14.03
CA SER A 731 -0.96 -20.06 -14.59
C SER A 731 -2.30 -19.99 -15.30
N VAL A 732 -2.39 -20.64 -16.46
CA VAL A 732 -3.64 -20.90 -17.19
C VAL A 732 -4.03 -22.36 -17.03
N ARG A 733 -5.33 -22.64 -17.11
CA ARG A 733 -5.85 -24.00 -17.02
C ARG A 733 -5.74 -24.70 -18.37
N VAL A 734 -5.20 -25.91 -18.37
CA VAL A 734 -4.92 -26.71 -19.58
C VAL A 734 -5.58 -28.08 -19.43
N PHE A 735 -6.21 -28.56 -20.49
CA PHE A 735 -6.92 -29.84 -20.55
C PHE A 735 -6.21 -30.80 -21.51
N GLU A 736 -5.08 -31.34 -21.08
CA GLU A 736 -4.23 -32.21 -21.90
C GLU A 736 -4.92 -33.50 -22.37
N SER A 737 -5.85 -34.04 -21.58
CA SER A 737 -6.65 -35.21 -21.97
C SER A 737 -7.52 -35.00 -23.21
N LEU A 738 -7.78 -33.74 -23.59
CA LEU A 738 -8.56 -33.37 -24.78
C LEU A 738 -7.67 -33.02 -25.98
N ARG A 739 -6.35 -33.11 -25.86
CA ARG A 739 -5.41 -32.67 -26.89
C ARG A 739 -5.59 -33.41 -28.21
N ASP A 740 -5.59 -34.73 -28.21
CA ASP A 740 -5.66 -35.52 -29.45
C ASP A 740 -7.08 -36.04 -29.76
N ALA A 741 -8.08 -35.65 -28.95
CA ALA A 741 -9.46 -36.07 -29.13
C ALA A 741 -10.15 -35.25 -30.23
N SER A 742 -10.50 -35.90 -31.34
CA SER A 742 -11.42 -35.35 -32.35
C SER A 742 -12.88 -35.37 -31.86
N GLU A 743 -13.25 -36.46 -31.19
CA GLU A 743 -14.53 -36.64 -30.53
C GLU A 743 -14.32 -37.37 -29.20
N VAL A 744 -15.02 -36.94 -28.15
CA VAL A 744 -14.98 -37.61 -26.84
C VAL A 744 -16.36 -37.59 -26.18
N PHE A 745 -16.72 -38.73 -25.59
CA PHE A 745 -17.87 -38.83 -24.69
C PHE A 745 -17.38 -38.67 -23.26
N VAL A 746 -17.95 -37.71 -22.54
CA VAL A 746 -17.58 -37.38 -21.16
C VAL A 746 -18.74 -37.73 -20.25
N ASP A 747 -18.48 -38.41 -19.14
CA ASP A 747 -19.52 -38.74 -18.17
C ASP A 747 -19.92 -37.49 -17.39
N VAL A 748 -21.22 -37.31 -17.26
CA VAL A 748 -21.82 -36.23 -16.47
C VAL A 748 -21.97 -36.73 -15.04
N LEU A 749 -21.23 -36.12 -14.11
CA LEU A 749 -21.34 -36.38 -12.68
C LEU A 749 -22.67 -35.88 -12.12
N GLY A 750 -23.17 -34.76 -12.66
CA GLY A 750 -24.45 -34.18 -12.30
C GLY A 750 -24.76 -32.93 -13.11
N VAL A 751 -26.04 -32.60 -13.19
CA VAL A 751 -26.55 -31.38 -13.84
C VAL A 751 -27.27 -30.54 -12.82
N ASP A 752 -26.68 -29.40 -12.47
CA ASP A 752 -27.32 -28.44 -11.58
C ASP A 752 -28.21 -27.52 -12.42
N VAL A 753 -29.48 -27.43 -12.03
CA VAL A 753 -30.48 -26.65 -12.78
C VAL A 753 -30.98 -25.50 -11.92
N PHE A 754 -30.82 -24.28 -12.40
CA PHE A 754 -31.24 -23.09 -11.67
C PHE A 754 -31.84 -22.02 -12.58
N ASP A 755 -32.68 -21.19 -12.00
CA ASP A 755 -33.20 -20.01 -12.67
C ASP A 755 -32.09 -18.99 -12.90
N SER A 756 -32.01 -18.49 -14.12
CA SER A 756 -30.98 -17.55 -14.55
C SER A 756 -31.46 -16.66 -15.68
N SER A 757 -30.52 -16.00 -16.34
CA SER A 757 -30.75 -15.19 -17.53
C SER A 757 -29.57 -15.34 -18.49
N ARG A 758 -29.83 -15.22 -19.79
CA ARG A 758 -28.78 -15.16 -20.82
C ARG A 758 -27.91 -13.92 -20.65
N VAL A 759 -28.46 -12.85 -20.07
CA VAL A 759 -27.75 -11.60 -19.82
C VAL A 759 -27.40 -11.49 -18.33
N PRO A 760 -26.12 -11.64 -17.91
CA PRO A 760 -25.76 -11.55 -16.50
C PRO A 760 -25.78 -10.10 -16.00
N LEU A 761 -26.25 -9.92 -14.76
CA LEU A 761 -26.14 -8.65 -14.03
C LEU A 761 -24.69 -8.22 -13.86
N TYR A 762 -24.47 -6.92 -13.68
CA TYR A 762 -23.15 -6.37 -13.38
C TYR A 762 -22.72 -6.61 -11.93
N THR A 763 -21.43 -6.82 -11.73
CA THR A 763 -20.71 -6.62 -10.47
C THR A 763 -20.27 -5.16 -10.36
N SER A 764 -19.92 -4.73 -9.13
CA SER A 764 -19.29 -3.43 -8.89
C SER A 764 -18.05 -3.21 -9.78
N GLY A 765 -17.22 -4.24 -10.00
CA GLY A 765 -16.04 -4.14 -10.87
C GLY A 765 -16.36 -3.97 -12.35
N GLU A 766 -17.38 -4.67 -12.87
CA GLU A 766 -17.82 -4.53 -14.26
C GLU A 766 -18.38 -3.13 -14.54
N VAL A 767 -19.10 -2.54 -13.58
CA VAL A 767 -19.57 -1.15 -13.69
C VAL A 767 -18.39 -0.17 -13.74
N VAL A 768 -17.34 -0.38 -12.95
CA VAL A 768 -16.14 0.48 -12.99
C VAL A 768 -15.46 0.44 -14.36
N LEU A 769 -15.32 -0.73 -14.98
CA LEU A 769 -14.78 -0.84 -16.34
C LEU A 769 -15.67 -0.10 -17.36
N LEU A 770 -16.99 -0.21 -17.20
CA LEU A 770 -17.93 0.48 -18.07
C LEU A 770 -17.87 2.00 -17.90
N MET A 771 -17.71 2.49 -16.68
CA MET A 771 -17.49 3.91 -16.36
C MET A 771 -16.24 4.44 -17.08
N LYS A 772 -15.10 3.73 -16.98
CA LYS A 772 -13.87 4.10 -17.71
C LYS A 772 -14.09 4.08 -19.22
N LYS A 773 -14.73 3.04 -19.77
CA LYS A 773 -15.03 2.93 -21.21
C LYS A 773 -15.92 4.07 -21.71
N LEU A 774 -16.88 4.51 -20.90
CA LEU A 774 -17.80 5.58 -21.24
C LEU A 774 -17.26 6.99 -20.92
N GLY A 775 -16.06 7.11 -20.35
CA GLY A 775 -15.47 8.40 -19.97
C GLY A 775 -16.24 9.10 -18.84
N ILE A 776 -16.85 8.36 -17.92
CA ILE A 776 -17.58 8.94 -16.78
C ILE A 776 -16.89 8.57 -15.45
N GLY A 777 -16.57 9.58 -14.65
CA GLY A 777 -15.81 9.42 -13.42
C GLY A 777 -14.31 9.15 -13.64
N ARG A 778 -13.56 9.14 -12.53
CA ARG A 778 -12.09 9.08 -12.48
C ARG A 778 -11.62 8.08 -11.42
N PRO A 779 -10.33 7.68 -11.43
CA PRO A 779 -9.75 6.82 -10.40
C PRO A 779 -10.11 7.21 -8.95
N SER A 780 -10.20 8.50 -8.64
CA SER A 780 -10.56 9.04 -7.32
C SER A 780 -12.05 8.93 -6.96
N THR A 781 -12.93 8.67 -7.93
CA THR A 781 -14.40 8.71 -7.75
C THR A 781 -15.11 7.37 -7.98
N TYR A 782 -14.51 6.41 -8.70
CA TYR A 782 -15.14 5.11 -9.02
C TYR A 782 -15.75 4.40 -7.81
N SER A 783 -14.97 4.15 -6.77
CA SER A 783 -15.46 3.48 -5.55
C SER A 783 -16.48 4.32 -4.79
N LYS A 784 -16.24 5.65 -4.69
CA LYS A 784 -17.14 6.61 -4.02
C LYS A 784 -18.54 6.62 -4.65
N ILE A 785 -18.63 6.55 -5.98
CA ILE A 785 -19.90 6.55 -6.73
C ILE A 785 -20.69 5.27 -6.46
N ILE A 786 -20.06 4.10 -6.55
CA ILE A 786 -20.71 2.81 -6.26
C ILE A 786 -21.19 2.75 -4.80
N SER A 787 -20.38 3.24 -3.86
CA SER A 787 -20.79 3.33 -2.46
C SER A 787 -21.98 4.28 -2.24
N SER A 788 -22.02 5.41 -2.97
CA SER A 788 -23.08 6.40 -2.82
C SER A 788 -24.44 5.83 -3.23
N ILE A 789 -24.53 5.22 -4.43
CA ILE A 789 -25.80 4.63 -4.91
C ILE A 789 -26.29 3.47 -4.03
N LYS A 790 -25.37 2.71 -3.42
CA LYS A 790 -25.70 1.68 -2.42
C LYS A 790 -26.21 2.29 -1.12
N ARG A 791 -25.54 3.34 -0.62
CA ARG A 791 -25.91 4.05 0.63
C ARG A 791 -27.28 4.73 0.53
N HIS A 792 -27.62 5.30 -0.62
CA HIS A 792 -28.94 5.90 -0.87
C HIS A 792 -30.05 4.83 -1.04
N GLY A 793 -29.70 3.55 -1.09
CA GLY A 793 -30.65 2.45 -1.24
C GLY A 793 -31.18 2.29 -2.67
N TYR A 794 -30.50 2.85 -3.67
CA TYR A 794 -30.88 2.70 -5.08
C TYR A 794 -30.50 1.35 -5.64
N VAL A 795 -29.41 0.76 -5.12
CA VAL A 795 -28.88 -0.52 -5.55
C VAL A 795 -28.55 -1.37 -4.35
N VAL A 796 -28.86 -2.65 -4.42
CA VAL A 796 -28.42 -3.67 -3.47
C VAL A 796 -27.42 -4.61 -4.13
N GLU A 797 -26.46 -5.10 -3.35
CA GLU A 797 -25.50 -6.10 -3.80
C GLU A 797 -25.92 -7.45 -3.25
N SER A 798 -26.17 -8.41 -4.14
CA SER A 798 -26.53 -9.78 -3.74
C SER A 798 -25.40 -10.43 -2.92
N ARG A 799 -25.75 -11.00 -1.76
CA ARG A 799 -24.75 -11.53 -0.80
C ARG A 799 -23.87 -12.63 -1.38
N GLU A 800 -24.45 -13.57 -2.11
CA GLU A 800 -23.74 -14.73 -2.65
C GLU A 800 -22.97 -14.41 -3.93
N ARG A 801 -23.64 -13.73 -4.89
CA ARG A 801 -23.12 -13.54 -6.25
C ARG A 801 -22.46 -12.18 -6.48
N ARG A 802 -22.57 -11.26 -5.51
CA ARG A 802 -22.05 -9.88 -5.57
C ARG A 802 -22.44 -9.11 -6.83
N LYS A 803 -23.62 -9.43 -7.35
CA LYS A 803 -24.26 -8.74 -8.45
C LYS A 803 -25.10 -7.59 -7.93
N LEU A 804 -25.08 -6.48 -8.66
CA LEU A 804 -25.83 -5.26 -8.40
C LEU A 804 -27.25 -5.41 -8.95
N VAL A 805 -28.23 -5.11 -8.11
CA VAL A 805 -29.65 -5.17 -8.43
C VAL A 805 -30.28 -3.82 -8.05
N PRO A 806 -30.97 -3.13 -8.96
CA PRO A 806 -31.65 -1.88 -8.63
C PRO A 806 -32.85 -2.16 -7.71
N THR A 807 -33.17 -1.20 -6.84
CA THR A 807 -34.39 -1.20 -6.05
C THR A 807 -35.51 -0.46 -6.80
N LYS A 808 -36.78 -0.70 -6.43
CA LYS A 808 -37.92 0.05 -7.00
C LYS A 808 -37.71 1.56 -6.91
N ARG A 809 -37.29 2.01 -5.72
CA ARG A 809 -36.94 3.41 -5.45
C ARG A 809 -35.80 3.92 -6.34
N GLY A 810 -34.77 3.11 -6.60
CA GLY A 810 -33.70 3.47 -7.52
C GLY A 810 -34.22 3.67 -8.95
N VAL A 811 -35.12 2.81 -9.41
CA VAL A 811 -35.76 2.93 -10.73
C VAL A 811 -36.60 4.20 -10.81
N GLU A 812 -37.47 4.44 -9.84
CA GLU A 812 -38.33 5.65 -9.79
C GLU A 812 -37.51 6.94 -9.82
N VAL A 813 -36.46 7.02 -8.99
CA VAL A 813 -35.57 8.20 -8.93
C VAL A 813 -34.84 8.40 -10.26
N TYR A 814 -34.32 7.33 -10.87
CA TYR A 814 -33.63 7.43 -12.16
C TYR A 814 -34.56 7.93 -13.27
N GLU A 815 -35.76 7.36 -13.40
CA GLU A 815 -36.72 7.76 -14.44
C GLU A 815 -37.18 9.21 -14.23
N TYR A 816 -37.42 9.63 -12.98
CA TYR A 816 -37.72 11.02 -12.68
C TYR A 816 -36.59 11.96 -13.11
N LEU A 817 -35.34 11.67 -12.75
CA LEU A 817 -34.20 12.53 -13.10
C LEU A 817 -33.92 12.55 -14.60
N LYS A 818 -34.01 11.38 -15.26
CA LYS A 818 -33.79 11.25 -16.70
C LYS A 818 -34.80 12.07 -17.50
N LEU A 819 -36.07 12.07 -17.08
CA LEU A 819 -37.14 12.78 -17.77
C LEU A 819 -37.07 14.30 -17.53
N ASN A 820 -36.76 14.72 -16.30
CA ASN A 820 -36.89 16.13 -15.90
C ASN A 820 -35.57 16.93 -16.02
N TYR A 821 -34.41 16.27 -15.99
CA TYR A 821 -33.10 16.94 -16.01
C TYR A 821 -32.07 16.26 -16.94
N PRO A 822 -32.43 15.90 -18.19
CA PRO A 822 -31.55 15.16 -19.10
C PRO A 822 -30.19 15.85 -19.33
N ASP A 823 -30.17 17.19 -19.39
CA ASP A 823 -28.94 17.97 -19.59
C ASP A 823 -28.05 18.07 -18.35
N LEU A 824 -28.38 17.39 -17.25
CA LEU A 824 -27.58 17.34 -16.03
C LEU A 824 -27.15 15.92 -15.66
N VAL A 825 -27.85 14.90 -16.14
CA VAL A 825 -27.68 13.50 -15.70
C VAL A 825 -27.42 12.50 -16.83
N SER A 826 -27.28 12.95 -18.07
CA SER A 826 -26.94 12.08 -19.19
C SER A 826 -25.46 11.67 -19.19
N ILE A 827 -25.16 10.53 -19.83
CA ILE A 827 -23.78 10.04 -19.99
C ILE A 827 -22.94 11.05 -20.78
N GLU A 828 -23.50 11.63 -21.85
CA GLU A 828 -22.79 12.55 -22.73
C GLU A 828 -22.42 13.86 -22.02
N VAL A 829 -23.37 14.47 -21.31
CA VAL A 829 -23.09 15.67 -20.50
C VAL A 829 -22.06 15.36 -19.42
N THR A 830 -22.20 14.22 -18.72
CA THR A 830 -21.26 13.84 -17.67
C THR A 830 -19.84 13.69 -18.21
N ARG A 831 -19.69 13.09 -19.41
CA ARG A 831 -18.39 12.97 -20.09
C ARG A 831 -17.82 14.34 -20.43
N ARG A 832 -18.62 15.23 -21.03
CA ARG A 832 -18.18 16.60 -21.37
C ARG A 832 -17.69 17.37 -20.13
N MET A 833 -18.40 17.23 -19.01
CA MET A 833 -17.99 17.81 -17.73
C MET A 833 -16.67 17.22 -17.22
N GLU A 834 -16.40 15.91 -17.44
CA GLU A 834 -15.10 15.32 -17.14
C GLU A 834 -14.01 15.83 -18.10
N ASP A 835 -14.27 15.91 -19.41
CA ASP A 835 -13.32 16.43 -20.40
C ASP A 835 -12.93 17.89 -20.11
N THR A 836 -13.88 18.67 -19.56
CA THR A 836 -13.66 20.04 -19.10
C THR A 836 -12.60 20.12 -18.00
N ILE A 837 -12.55 19.14 -17.07
CA ILE A 837 -11.50 19.08 -16.04
C ILE A 837 -10.12 18.93 -16.68
N ASP A 838 -10.02 18.11 -17.73
CA ASP A 838 -8.75 17.90 -18.44
C ASP A 838 -8.38 19.13 -19.28
N ALA A 839 -9.36 19.82 -19.87
CA ALA A 839 -9.16 21.10 -20.57
C ALA A 839 -8.62 22.17 -19.62
N ILE A 840 -9.20 22.30 -18.42
CA ILE A 840 -8.71 23.22 -17.37
C ILE A 840 -7.28 22.85 -16.95
N THR A 841 -7.01 21.57 -16.75
CA THR A 841 -5.68 21.07 -16.38
C THR A 841 -4.61 21.43 -17.43
N ARG A 842 -4.96 21.37 -18.72
CA ARG A 842 -4.07 21.79 -19.83
C ARG A 842 -3.98 23.31 -19.98
N GLY A 843 -4.97 24.05 -19.48
CA GLY A 843 -5.10 25.50 -19.66
C GLY A 843 -5.84 25.89 -20.94
N ASP A 844 -6.60 24.96 -21.53
CA ASP A 844 -7.44 25.20 -22.71
C ASP A 844 -8.73 25.95 -22.36
N LEU A 845 -9.16 25.89 -21.09
CA LEU A 845 -10.36 26.51 -20.54
C LEU A 845 -10.09 26.99 -19.11
N THR A 846 -10.73 28.07 -18.67
CA THR A 846 -10.77 28.45 -17.26
C THR A 846 -11.87 27.72 -16.51
N GLY A 847 -11.72 27.59 -15.19
CA GLY A 847 -12.74 26.98 -14.33
C GLY A 847 -14.03 27.79 -14.27
N VAL A 848 -13.95 29.12 -14.37
CA VAL A 848 -15.13 30.00 -14.44
C VAL A 848 -15.95 29.75 -15.70
N GLU A 849 -15.29 29.65 -16.86
CA GLU A 849 -15.94 29.29 -18.13
C GLU A 849 -16.61 27.91 -18.03
N GLY A 850 -15.94 26.93 -17.43
CA GLY A 850 -16.52 25.60 -17.20
C GLY A 850 -17.77 25.63 -16.32
N VAL A 851 -17.77 26.41 -15.22
CA VAL A 851 -18.95 26.53 -14.34
C VAL A 851 -20.13 27.17 -15.07
N ARG A 852 -19.89 28.10 -15.99
CA ARG A 852 -20.96 28.85 -16.70
C ARG A 852 -21.88 27.95 -17.52
N GLU A 853 -21.33 26.95 -18.22
CA GLU A 853 -22.13 25.98 -18.99
C GLU A 853 -23.16 25.30 -18.06
N VAL A 854 -22.70 24.85 -16.89
CA VAL A 854 -23.53 24.15 -15.91
C VAL A 854 -24.58 25.07 -15.31
N LEU A 855 -24.21 26.32 -14.97
CA LEU A 855 -25.16 27.30 -14.43
C LEU A 855 -26.28 27.60 -15.42
N THR A 856 -25.97 27.64 -16.71
CA THR A 856 -26.97 27.86 -17.77
C THR A 856 -28.02 26.74 -17.76
N HIS A 857 -27.58 25.48 -17.64
CA HIS A 857 -28.50 24.35 -17.51
C HIS A 857 -29.30 24.39 -16.20
N LEU A 858 -28.66 24.70 -15.07
CA LEU A 858 -29.35 24.81 -13.78
C LEU A 858 -30.43 25.91 -13.79
N ALA A 859 -30.14 27.06 -14.39
CA ALA A 859 -31.08 28.16 -14.54
C ALA A 859 -32.26 27.79 -15.45
N ALA A 860 -32.00 27.10 -16.57
CA ALA A 860 -33.06 26.62 -17.47
C ALA A 860 -34.07 25.68 -16.76
N TYR A 861 -33.60 24.91 -15.77
CA TYR A 861 -34.46 24.06 -14.93
C TYR A 861 -35.02 24.75 -13.68
N LYS A 862 -34.83 26.08 -13.53
CA LYS A 862 -35.22 26.87 -12.36
C LYS A 862 -34.68 26.32 -11.04
N LEU A 863 -33.50 25.71 -11.10
CA LEU A 863 -32.77 25.23 -9.92
C LEU A 863 -31.89 26.32 -9.31
N VAL A 864 -31.58 27.36 -10.10
CA VAL A 864 -30.86 28.59 -9.71
C VAL A 864 -31.52 29.77 -10.43
N GLU A 865 -31.45 30.98 -9.86
CA GLU A 865 -32.01 32.19 -10.48
C GLU A 865 -31.22 32.61 -11.75
N GLU A 866 -31.92 33.01 -12.82
CA GLU A 866 -31.31 33.38 -14.11
C GLU A 866 -30.36 34.59 -14.01
N GLY A 867 -30.60 35.52 -13.06
CA GLY A 867 -29.76 36.69 -12.83
C GLY A 867 -28.38 36.38 -12.24
N LEU A 868 -28.11 35.13 -11.86
CA LEU A 868 -26.84 34.69 -11.26
C LEU A 868 -25.84 34.13 -12.29
N ILE A 869 -26.18 34.15 -13.58
CA ILE A 869 -25.27 33.69 -14.64
C ILE A 869 -24.19 34.76 -14.91
N PRO A 870 -22.89 34.44 -14.78
CA PRO A 870 -21.82 35.40 -15.04
C PRO A 870 -21.85 35.96 -16.48
N LEU A 871 -21.84 37.29 -16.64
CA LEU A 871 -21.59 37.98 -17.90
C LEU A 871 -20.07 38.04 -18.15
N LEU A 872 -19.59 37.55 -19.30
CA LEU A 872 -18.18 37.70 -19.68
C LEU A 872 -17.99 39.10 -20.28
N HIS A 873 -17.34 40.00 -19.54
CA HIS A 873 -16.73 41.20 -20.15
C HIS A 873 -15.32 40.84 -20.62
N LEU A 874 -14.97 41.27 -21.84
CA LEU A 874 -13.75 40.89 -22.55
C LEU A 874 -12.45 41.49 -21.98
N ASP A 875 -12.49 42.25 -20.88
CA ASP A 875 -11.32 42.90 -20.31
C ASP A 875 -11.16 42.61 -18.80
N ASN A 876 -10.04 41.97 -18.47
CA ASN A 876 -9.33 41.85 -17.17
C ASN A 876 -9.74 40.76 -16.14
N ASN A 877 -8.79 39.86 -15.85
CA ASN A 877 -8.64 38.98 -14.68
C ASN A 877 -9.88 38.17 -14.23
N VAL A 878 -10.40 37.32 -15.12
CA VAL A 878 -11.40 36.30 -14.75
C VAL A 878 -10.69 35.05 -14.22
N GLY A 879 -10.76 34.82 -12.92
CA GLY A 879 -10.23 33.62 -12.26
C GLY A 879 -10.90 33.39 -10.91
N PHE A 880 -10.84 32.16 -10.37
CA PHE A 880 -11.28 31.92 -8.99
C PHE A 880 -10.44 32.78 -8.04
N ASN A 881 -11.06 33.74 -7.36
CA ASN A 881 -10.44 34.46 -6.25
C ASN A 881 -11.01 33.89 -4.95
N PRO A 882 -10.45 32.81 -4.38
CA PRO A 882 -10.98 32.21 -3.16
C PRO A 882 -10.91 33.24 -2.04
N ALA A 883 -12.04 33.85 -1.70
CA ALA A 883 -12.13 34.71 -0.53
C ALA A 883 -12.12 33.79 0.71
N LEU A 884 -10.96 33.71 1.37
CA LEU A 884 -10.90 33.25 2.76
C LEU A 884 -11.49 34.37 3.63
N ASN A 885 -12.81 34.38 3.79
CA ASN A 885 -13.47 35.32 4.70
C ASN A 885 -12.87 35.17 6.12
N ASN A 886 -12.29 36.27 6.61
CA ASN A 886 -11.97 36.57 8.01
C ASN A 886 -11.20 35.53 8.84
N LEU A 887 -9.92 35.31 8.50
CA LEU A 887 -8.91 34.83 9.47
C LEU A 887 -7.74 35.83 9.68
N THR A 888 -7.90 37.07 9.22
CA THR A 888 -6.90 38.15 9.37
C THR A 888 -7.10 39.05 10.60
N THR A 889 -8.11 38.85 11.45
CA THR A 889 -8.24 39.60 12.70
C THR A 889 -8.93 38.78 13.81
N ASN A 890 -8.14 37.93 14.47
CA ASN A 890 -8.06 37.72 15.93
C ASN A 890 -7.21 36.50 16.26
#